data_AF-A0A3C1RM92-F1
#
_entry.id   AF-A0A3C1RM92-F1
#
_cell.length_a   1.000
_cell.length_b   1.000
_cell.length_c   1.000
_cell.angle_alpha   90.00
_cell.angle_beta   90.00
_cell.angle_gamma   90.00
#
_symmetry.space_group_name_H-M   'P 1'
#
loop_
_entity.id
_entity.type
_entity.pdbx_description
1 polymer ?
#
loop_
_entity_poly.entity_id
_entity_poly.type
_entity_poly.pdbx_seq_one_letter_code
_entity_poly.pdbx_strand_id
1 'polypeptide(L)'
;MNAKLDNVTTQYRKFNENQVLTDGQLNEFIDYFEDQDRLSRTLLSGVGIVCGFKSTVTSSSLLPDVMEKIAPQKAAAVLDTITITQGAAVTTDGDLVTLRTGKEKSSDVTIDFNTKNYKYFREYKDRVKYNHFRIGEDQIPLLELATEEELKQMETKGLDIGGFKEVKTLDKLNEKIIILYLESYSNDETPCEDADCDNTGAEQVSDLKVLLADYQSVSDLMSRGNAKDELYKIHNSYEELFDRLPNIEAKRVILDPKVETADQLKTKFRNAMDSVSKLSDGFSAVADTFKIDLNFSGLSLFNKLNALLTATSPRLDDFQYKYDLLKDLIDTYNEIKGLILHLNIECCPSVASFPKHLMLGYVGASLELGEYATFRHGFYHSPITTQDDENYERLMLLANRFVQKINGFQSYVGPIKITPSNLYVRLGEKAIPYYYNVDKPLLDKWNFEKTKTDRETYNLSYHTANLSSEDYVQNPLNYNIDNNDFYRIEGHLGLPYETAVQNINDLKMKYGLAFDVSVLLLNDGKKTDDEPEEPRKVSIEELRNKLLSISNDISKETGDPKNALLNLSKLDSDLKLLNKAKFETPSGSSDDVTIVKEDPRKEEISTELLSDFLERKSGLEHLSGVEPGGTFVLICESEANNQVLADFSLPYLCCSKEKPNVPPIALDDNVSCMIGQTVIISVLDNDYDADNDILTVVKKSNPSYGTVVLNSNGTFSYTHDNSVNLKDSFTYCVNDGKDDSNIATVFIDIKSAPVAIDDHASTENGGYVDIAVKDNDYDLGNTPLTVHIKNHPTHGTATLNSDGTIRYQHTDSTSLTDSFTYYINDGEFDSNIATVTISIAPPPCDSGMDVVFIFDYTGSMSGQIDAAKTGAVSIVNTIKTQSNENYRLGIVIADETKSKSYSGYENAPAYISLNPSQKIVNTGLNSNYQWITAMEVMPSASVNNFSSFKVQLDKLNNSATGLSLGSGSGLPEPTDLALSKVVEYNFAGTFRNNVAKYVIIITDDVPGGNDDSATTADITEMNRLKDQCIAKSVKVIVLGQGVEKTIGGKYIWKELANATGGSWNTSYNASAIESAIKNGCGESSK
;
A
#
# COMPACT_ATOMS: atom_id res chain seq x y z
N MET A 1 9.53 2.33 -75.28
CA MET A 1 10.48 3.36 -74.82
C MET A 1 11.48 2.75 -73.86
N ASN A 2 12.76 3.16 -73.92
CA ASN A 2 13.71 2.97 -72.82
C ASN A 2 13.65 4.22 -71.93
N ALA A 3 12.48 4.52 -71.36
CA ALA A 3 12.33 5.65 -70.45
C ALA A 3 12.97 5.24 -69.12
N LYS A 4 14.10 5.83 -68.78
CA LYS A 4 14.66 5.79 -67.43
C LYS A 4 14.12 7.03 -66.71
N LEU A 5 14.19 7.07 -65.38
CA LEU A 5 13.84 8.25 -64.59
C LEU A 5 14.68 9.50 -64.94
N ASP A 6 15.70 9.38 -65.79
CA ASP A 6 16.43 10.50 -66.37
C ASP A 6 15.60 11.30 -67.39
N ASN A 7 14.53 10.73 -67.96
CA ASN A 7 13.61 11.37 -68.91
C ASN A 7 12.16 11.02 -68.57
N VAL A 8 11.45 11.94 -67.91
CA VAL A 8 10.07 11.72 -67.44
C VAL A 8 9.05 12.32 -68.40
N THR A 9 8.05 11.53 -68.78
CA THR A 9 6.87 11.98 -69.50
C THR A 9 5.95 12.71 -68.53
N THR A 10 5.85 14.04 -68.65
CA THR A 10 5.08 14.88 -67.71
C THR A 10 3.70 15.26 -68.20
N GLN A 11 3.36 14.92 -69.45
CA GLN A 11 2.09 15.26 -70.08
C GLN A 11 1.53 14.04 -70.80
N TYR A 12 0.21 13.92 -70.83
CA TYR A 12 -0.50 12.96 -71.66
C TYR A 12 -1.62 13.68 -72.41
N ARG A 13 -2.05 13.10 -73.53
CA ARG A 13 -3.11 13.66 -74.38
C ARG A 13 -4.46 13.06 -74.03
N LYS A 14 -5.51 13.89 -74.06
CA LYS A 14 -6.90 13.45 -73.93
C LYS A 14 -7.52 13.30 -75.32
N PHE A 15 -8.14 12.14 -75.57
CA PHE A 15 -8.74 11.82 -76.86
C PHE A 15 -10.27 11.96 -76.83
N ASN A 16 -10.84 12.39 -77.95
CA ASN A 16 -12.29 12.45 -78.18
C ASN A 16 -12.81 11.10 -78.72
N GLU A 17 -14.11 10.88 -78.58
CA GLU A 17 -14.77 9.67 -79.08
C GLU A 17 -14.54 9.48 -80.59
N ASN A 18 -14.19 8.26 -81.01
CA ASN A 18 -13.90 7.84 -82.39
C ASN A 18 -12.62 8.40 -83.05
N GLN A 19 -11.63 8.89 -82.29
CA GLN A 19 -10.31 9.21 -82.85
C GLN A 19 -9.45 7.95 -83.07
N VAL A 20 -8.74 7.90 -84.22
CA VAL A 20 -7.69 6.92 -84.50
C VAL A 20 -6.38 7.41 -83.89
N LEU A 21 -5.73 6.58 -83.08
CA LEU A 21 -4.47 6.89 -82.40
C LEU A 21 -3.27 6.44 -83.24
N THR A 22 -2.21 7.25 -83.28
CA THR A 22 -0.90 6.77 -83.74
C THR A 22 -0.22 5.96 -82.63
N ASP A 23 0.70 5.08 -82.98
CA ASP A 23 1.56 4.35 -82.04
C ASP A 23 2.25 5.30 -81.04
N GLY A 24 2.79 6.42 -81.51
CA GLY A 24 3.41 7.42 -80.64
C GLY A 24 2.46 8.08 -79.64
N GLN A 25 1.18 8.24 -79.97
CA GLN A 25 0.17 8.82 -79.08
C GLN A 25 -0.30 7.83 -78.01
N LEU A 26 -0.35 6.54 -78.34
CA LEU A 26 -0.69 5.48 -77.40
C LEU A 26 0.45 5.23 -76.40
N ASN A 27 1.69 5.14 -76.91
CA ASN A 27 2.86 4.89 -76.08
C ASN A 27 3.12 6.04 -75.09
N GLU A 28 2.96 7.31 -75.51
CA GLU A 28 3.06 8.48 -74.62
C GLU A 28 2.13 8.37 -73.39
N PHE A 29 0.92 7.85 -73.56
CA PHE A 29 -0.02 7.65 -72.46
C PHE A 29 0.46 6.58 -71.48
N ILE A 30 0.97 5.45 -71.99
CA ILE A 30 1.48 4.35 -71.17
C ILE A 30 2.73 4.82 -70.40
N ASP A 31 3.67 5.47 -71.10
CA ASP A 31 4.90 5.99 -70.51
C ASP A 31 4.60 6.97 -69.37
N TYR A 32 3.60 7.85 -69.54
CA TYR A 32 3.19 8.78 -68.48
C TYR A 32 2.82 8.05 -67.19
N PHE A 33 1.97 7.01 -67.25
CA PHE A 33 1.54 6.28 -66.06
C PHE A 33 2.64 5.40 -65.47
N GLU A 34 3.48 4.78 -66.30
CA GLU A 34 4.64 4.03 -65.84
C GLU A 34 5.62 4.94 -65.10
N ASP A 35 5.88 6.14 -65.63
CA ASP A 35 6.75 7.13 -64.97
C ASP A 35 6.14 7.61 -63.65
N GLN A 36 4.82 7.84 -63.57
CA GLN A 36 4.15 8.22 -62.31
C GLN A 36 4.26 7.12 -61.23
N ASP A 37 4.09 5.85 -61.62
CA ASP A 37 4.20 4.71 -60.70
C ASP A 37 5.63 4.56 -60.17
N ARG A 38 6.63 4.72 -61.05
CA ARG A 38 8.05 4.66 -60.68
C ARG A 38 8.45 5.83 -59.78
N LEU A 39 8.02 7.05 -60.08
CA LEU A 39 8.24 8.22 -59.21
C LEU A 39 7.59 8.05 -57.84
N SER A 40 6.39 7.46 -57.79
CA SER A 40 5.72 7.17 -56.52
C SER A 40 6.54 6.19 -55.68
N ARG A 41 7.10 5.13 -56.30
CA ARG A 41 7.99 4.21 -55.59
C ARG A 41 9.27 4.90 -55.11
N THR A 42 9.96 5.67 -55.95
CA THR A 42 11.27 6.23 -55.60
C THR A 42 11.18 7.44 -54.66
N LEU A 43 10.30 8.41 -54.95
CA LEU A 43 10.25 9.70 -54.25
C LEU A 43 9.26 9.72 -53.08
N LEU A 44 8.24 8.86 -53.07
CA LEU A 44 7.29 8.80 -51.97
C LEU A 44 7.54 7.63 -51.04
N SER A 45 7.95 6.45 -51.53
CA SER A 45 8.24 5.30 -50.67
C SER A 45 9.73 5.22 -50.29
N GLY A 46 10.62 5.25 -51.29
CA GLY A 46 12.06 5.06 -51.11
C GLY A 46 12.63 3.97 -52.03
N VAL A 47 13.93 3.71 -51.90
CA VAL A 47 14.68 2.79 -52.78
C VAL A 47 15.49 1.79 -51.97
N GLY A 48 15.85 0.66 -52.58
CA GLY A 48 16.62 -0.41 -51.96
C GLY A 48 15.75 -1.60 -51.51
N ILE A 49 16.26 -2.37 -50.54
CA ILE A 49 15.64 -3.65 -50.13
C ILE A 49 14.60 -3.44 -49.03
N VAL A 50 13.32 -3.58 -49.38
CA VAL A 50 12.19 -3.43 -48.44
C VAL A 50 12.13 -4.61 -47.47
N CYS A 51 12.20 -5.84 -47.99
CA CYS A 51 12.14 -7.05 -47.17
C CYS A 51 12.70 -8.29 -47.90
N GLY A 52 13.01 -9.33 -47.12
CA GLY A 52 13.43 -10.63 -47.66
C GLY A 52 14.84 -10.63 -48.26
N PHE A 53 15.02 -11.37 -49.36
CA PHE A 53 16.32 -11.59 -50.00
C PHE A 53 17.44 -12.02 -49.03
N LYS A 54 17.10 -12.93 -48.09
CA LYS A 54 18.06 -13.56 -47.20
C LYS A 54 18.70 -14.73 -47.94
N SER A 55 20.01 -14.89 -47.83
CA SER A 55 20.72 -16.00 -48.46
C SER A 55 21.23 -16.99 -47.44
N THR A 56 21.15 -18.29 -47.73
CA THR A 56 21.73 -19.36 -46.93
C THR A 56 22.45 -20.37 -47.84
N VAL A 57 23.45 -21.05 -47.30
CA VAL A 57 24.14 -22.15 -47.98
C VAL A 57 23.75 -23.45 -47.31
N THR A 58 23.24 -24.39 -48.09
CA THR A 58 23.04 -25.76 -47.61
C THR A 58 24.12 -26.61 -48.28
N SER A 59 25.07 -27.16 -47.52
CA SER A 59 26.11 -28.05 -48.06
C SER A 59 26.23 -29.33 -47.26
N SER A 60 26.52 -30.41 -47.98
CA SER A 60 26.76 -31.76 -47.44
C SER A 60 27.99 -31.85 -46.51
N SER A 61 28.91 -30.89 -46.57
CA SER A 61 30.17 -30.88 -45.81
C SER A 61 30.12 -30.15 -44.46
N LEU A 62 29.02 -29.45 -44.14
CA LEU A 62 29.00 -28.40 -43.11
C LEU A 62 28.15 -28.66 -41.86
N LEU A 63 27.66 -29.88 -41.54
CA LEU A 63 27.33 -30.37 -40.16
C LEU A 63 26.41 -31.63 -40.17
N PRO A 64 26.72 -32.69 -39.39
CA PRO A 64 25.81 -33.81 -39.11
C PRO A 64 24.61 -33.44 -38.21
N ASP A 65 24.77 -32.49 -37.28
CA ASP A 65 23.78 -32.22 -36.20
C ASP A 65 22.52 -31.47 -36.66
N VAL A 66 22.54 -30.84 -37.84
CA VAL A 66 21.40 -30.09 -38.39
C VAL A 66 20.44 -31.01 -39.16
N MET A 67 20.94 -32.15 -39.66
CA MET A 67 20.15 -33.10 -40.45
C MET A 67 19.00 -33.75 -39.65
N GLU A 68 19.07 -33.74 -38.32
CA GLU A 68 18.05 -34.33 -37.44
C GLU A 68 16.87 -33.37 -37.15
N LYS A 69 17.01 -32.05 -37.37
CA LYS A 69 15.99 -31.04 -37.02
C LYS A 69 15.11 -30.55 -38.18
N ILE A 70 15.43 -30.85 -39.45
CA ILE A 70 14.76 -30.24 -40.64
C ILE A 70 13.74 -31.17 -41.35
N ALA A 71 13.38 -32.30 -40.73
CA ALA A 71 12.30 -33.21 -41.13
C ALA A 71 12.57 -34.18 -42.32
N PRO A 72 11.89 -35.36 -42.34
CA PRO A 72 12.29 -36.53 -43.12
C PRO A 72 11.88 -36.44 -44.61
N GLN A 73 12.72 -37.00 -45.48
CA GLN A 73 12.44 -37.43 -46.87
C GLN A 73 12.48 -36.41 -48.04
N LYS A 74 12.72 -35.10 -47.84
CA LYS A 74 12.92 -34.13 -48.97
C LYS A 74 14.35 -33.57 -49.16
N ALA A 75 15.31 -33.99 -48.34
CA ALA A 75 16.62 -33.31 -48.20
C ALA A 75 17.62 -33.47 -49.38
N ALA A 76 17.47 -34.45 -50.27
CA ALA A 76 18.49 -34.69 -51.31
C ALA A 76 18.57 -33.59 -52.40
N ALA A 77 17.47 -32.85 -52.64
CA ALA A 77 17.41 -31.85 -53.71
C ALA A 77 17.92 -30.45 -53.32
N VAL A 78 18.12 -30.18 -52.02
CA VAL A 78 18.49 -28.86 -51.48
C VAL A 78 19.98 -28.80 -51.07
N LEU A 79 20.65 -29.96 -51.01
CA LEU A 79 22.08 -30.05 -50.73
C LEU A 79 22.91 -29.36 -51.82
N ASP A 80 23.97 -28.70 -51.39
CA ASP A 80 24.95 -27.99 -52.21
C ASP A 80 24.35 -26.84 -53.05
N THR A 81 23.42 -26.09 -52.46
CA THR A 81 22.74 -24.94 -53.11
C THR A 81 22.90 -23.64 -52.32
N ILE A 82 22.86 -22.51 -53.04
CA ILE A 82 22.61 -21.19 -52.47
C ILE A 82 21.10 -20.97 -52.49
N THR A 83 20.49 -20.88 -51.32
CA THR A 83 19.06 -20.60 -51.18
C THR A 83 18.87 -19.11 -50.94
N ILE A 84 18.00 -18.47 -51.72
CA ILE A 84 17.61 -17.07 -51.50
C ILE A 84 16.10 -17.01 -51.22
N THR A 85 15.70 -16.35 -50.13
CA THR A 85 14.28 -16.12 -49.83
C THR A 85 13.66 -15.12 -50.79
N GLN A 86 12.37 -15.26 -51.07
CA GLN A 86 11.62 -14.21 -51.75
C GLN A 86 11.73 -12.89 -50.97
N GLY A 87 11.69 -11.79 -51.71
CA GLY A 87 11.81 -10.44 -51.18
C GLY A 87 11.23 -9.41 -52.13
N ALA A 88 11.21 -8.16 -51.69
CA ALA A 88 10.78 -7.02 -52.49
C ALA A 88 11.80 -5.88 -52.34
N ALA A 89 12.10 -5.24 -53.47
CA ALA A 89 13.00 -4.09 -53.50
C ALA A 89 12.66 -3.16 -54.67
N VAL A 90 13.14 -1.93 -54.57
CA VAL A 90 12.95 -0.88 -55.59
C VAL A 90 14.32 -0.37 -56.01
N THR A 91 14.63 -0.34 -57.30
CA THR A 91 15.90 0.25 -57.80
C THR A 91 15.84 1.78 -57.78
N THR A 92 16.98 2.45 -57.96
CA THR A 92 16.97 3.93 -58.13
C THR A 92 16.34 4.38 -59.45
N ASP A 93 16.11 3.46 -60.39
CA ASP A 93 15.29 3.69 -61.58
C ASP A 93 13.82 3.27 -61.33
N GLY A 94 13.40 3.01 -60.09
CA GLY A 94 12.00 2.76 -59.72
C GLY A 94 11.44 1.40 -60.15
N ASP A 95 12.28 0.45 -60.57
CA ASP A 95 11.84 -0.89 -60.92
C ASP A 95 11.59 -1.72 -59.67
N LEU A 96 10.47 -2.47 -59.67
CA LEU A 96 10.20 -3.45 -58.63
C LEU A 96 10.97 -4.75 -58.91
N VAL A 97 11.81 -5.15 -57.95
CA VAL A 97 12.59 -6.38 -57.98
C VAL A 97 11.98 -7.41 -57.02
N THR A 98 11.62 -8.57 -57.58
CA THR A 98 11.14 -9.77 -56.87
C THR A 98 11.74 -10.99 -57.56
N LEU A 99 12.05 -12.07 -56.84
CA LEU A 99 12.43 -13.32 -57.52
C LEU A 99 11.23 -13.84 -58.33
N ARG A 100 11.49 -14.39 -59.52
CA ARG A 100 10.48 -14.87 -60.48
C ARG A 100 10.77 -16.32 -60.88
N THR A 101 9.72 -17.09 -61.19
CA THR A 101 9.82 -18.41 -61.83
C THR A 101 8.97 -18.41 -63.10
N GLY A 102 9.54 -18.84 -64.23
CA GLY A 102 8.83 -18.88 -65.52
C GLY A 102 7.94 -20.12 -65.65
N LYS A 103 6.77 -20.00 -66.30
CA LYS A 103 5.91 -21.13 -66.65
C LYS A 103 6.34 -21.78 -67.97
N GLU A 104 6.16 -23.10 -68.09
CA GLU A 104 6.63 -23.90 -69.25
C GLU A 104 6.08 -23.47 -70.64
N LYS A 105 4.99 -22.66 -70.72
CA LYS A 105 4.31 -22.34 -71.99
C LYS A 105 3.76 -20.92 -72.14
N SER A 106 4.15 -19.94 -71.32
CA SER A 106 3.74 -18.54 -71.53
C SER A 106 4.85 -17.56 -71.09
N SER A 107 4.72 -16.30 -71.51
CA SER A 107 5.51 -15.18 -70.98
C SER A 107 5.17 -14.84 -69.52
N ASP A 108 4.26 -15.58 -68.86
CA ASP A 108 3.87 -15.34 -67.48
C ASP A 108 4.92 -15.85 -66.48
N VAL A 109 5.18 -15.03 -65.47
CA VAL A 109 6.05 -15.33 -64.32
C VAL A 109 5.24 -15.44 -63.03
N THR A 110 5.65 -16.31 -62.10
CA THR A 110 5.05 -16.43 -60.76
C THR A 110 6.00 -15.92 -59.68
N ILE A 111 5.46 -15.27 -58.64
CA ILE A 111 6.18 -14.74 -57.47
C ILE A 111 5.75 -15.39 -56.14
N ASP A 112 4.79 -16.32 -56.18
CA ASP A 112 4.22 -17.01 -55.02
C ASP A 112 5.06 -18.23 -54.61
N PHE A 113 6.20 -17.96 -53.98
CA PHE A 113 7.08 -18.97 -53.39
C PHE A 113 7.91 -18.38 -52.25
N ASN A 114 8.36 -19.25 -51.33
CA ASN A 114 9.14 -18.81 -50.17
C ASN A 114 10.63 -18.60 -50.48
N THR A 115 11.23 -19.51 -51.26
CA THR A 115 12.67 -19.51 -51.57
C THR A 115 12.96 -20.03 -52.98
N LYS A 116 14.14 -19.70 -53.50
CA LYS A 116 14.69 -20.21 -54.76
C LYS A 116 16.09 -20.79 -54.52
N ASN A 117 16.35 -21.98 -55.06
CA ASN A 117 17.56 -22.77 -54.78
C ASN A 117 18.47 -22.84 -56.01
N TYR A 118 19.60 -22.14 -55.96
CA TYR A 118 20.57 -22.06 -57.04
C TYR A 118 21.64 -23.14 -56.89
N LYS A 119 21.80 -23.97 -57.92
CA LYS A 119 22.67 -25.15 -57.91
C LYS A 119 23.83 -25.04 -58.90
N TYR A 120 23.65 -24.23 -59.96
CA TYR A 120 24.60 -24.09 -61.04
C TYR A 120 25.07 -22.65 -61.18
N PHE A 121 26.28 -22.46 -61.70
CA PHE A 121 26.84 -21.15 -62.03
C PHE A 121 27.66 -21.19 -63.33
N ARG A 122 27.82 -20.06 -64.02
CA ARG A 122 28.77 -19.87 -65.13
C ARG A 122 29.31 -18.44 -65.15
N GLU A 123 30.33 -18.16 -65.96
CA GLU A 123 30.73 -16.78 -66.24
C GLU A 123 29.60 -15.99 -66.90
N TYR A 124 29.29 -14.82 -66.35
CA TYR A 124 28.22 -13.96 -66.85
C TYR A 124 28.63 -13.28 -68.16
N LYS A 125 27.81 -13.46 -69.20
CA LYS A 125 27.98 -12.83 -70.52
C LYS A 125 27.12 -11.57 -70.59
N ASP A 126 27.73 -10.41 -70.42
CA ASP A 126 27.05 -9.11 -70.47
C ASP A 126 26.63 -8.74 -71.90
N ARG A 127 25.32 -8.82 -72.17
CA ARG A 127 24.76 -8.51 -73.49
C ARG A 127 24.56 -7.01 -73.68
N VAL A 128 24.23 -6.31 -72.60
CA VAL A 128 23.78 -4.91 -72.61
C VAL A 128 24.92 -3.92 -72.33
N LYS A 129 26.10 -4.41 -71.94
CA LYS A 129 27.26 -3.58 -71.55
C LYS A 129 26.92 -2.67 -70.37
N TYR A 130 26.41 -3.24 -69.28
CA TYR A 130 25.93 -2.46 -68.15
C TYR A 130 27.07 -1.68 -67.46
N ASN A 131 27.05 -0.36 -67.61
CA ASN A 131 28.14 0.52 -67.16
C ASN A 131 28.44 0.44 -65.66
N HIS A 132 27.49 0.02 -64.80
CA HIS A 132 27.70 -0.02 -63.35
C HIS A 132 28.49 -1.24 -62.88
N PHE A 133 28.79 -2.21 -63.77
CA PHE A 133 29.67 -3.35 -63.48
C PHE A 133 31.05 -3.21 -64.14
N ARG A 134 31.45 -1.98 -64.53
CA ARG A 134 32.69 -1.73 -65.26
C ARG A 134 33.62 -0.75 -64.55
N ILE A 135 34.91 -1.07 -64.62
CA ILE A 135 36.01 -0.21 -64.22
C ILE A 135 36.78 0.17 -65.50
N GLY A 136 36.63 1.41 -65.95
CA GLY A 136 37.02 1.77 -67.33
C GLY A 136 36.12 1.04 -68.32
N GLU A 137 36.72 0.38 -69.31
CA GLU A 137 36.01 -0.43 -70.31
C GLU A 137 35.79 -1.89 -69.88
N ASP A 138 36.51 -2.36 -68.87
CA ASP A 138 36.51 -3.77 -68.46
C ASP A 138 35.39 -4.08 -67.47
N GLN A 139 34.68 -5.18 -67.71
CA GLN A 139 33.68 -5.72 -66.79
C GLN A 139 34.37 -6.40 -65.62
N ILE A 140 33.88 -6.17 -64.40
CA ILE A 140 34.33 -6.95 -63.24
C ILE A 140 33.94 -8.44 -63.40
N PRO A 141 34.71 -9.38 -62.82
CA PRO A 141 34.35 -10.79 -62.82
C PRO A 141 32.99 -11.02 -62.17
N LEU A 142 32.06 -11.62 -62.92
CA LEU A 142 30.70 -11.92 -62.48
C LEU A 142 30.32 -13.35 -62.86
N LEU A 143 29.64 -14.05 -61.96
CA LEU A 143 29.14 -15.39 -62.18
C LEU A 143 27.61 -15.40 -62.16
N GLU A 144 26.96 -15.88 -63.21
CA GLU A 144 25.51 -16.04 -63.30
C GLU A 144 25.09 -17.34 -62.60
N LEU A 145 24.14 -17.26 -61.67
CA LEU A 145 23.54 -18.42 -61.00
C LEU A 145 22.28 -18.91 -61.73
N ALA A 146 22.09 -20.23 -61.72
CA ALA A 146 20.90 -20.89 -62.26
C ALA A 146 20.38 -21.99 -61.32
N THR A 147 19.06 -22.11 -61.27
CA THR A 147 18.35 -23.24 -60.68
C THR A 147 18.34 -24.43 -61.65
N GLU A 148 18.05 -25.63 -61.14
CA GLU A 148 17.92 -26.82 -61.98
C GLU A 148 16.73 -26.70 -62.98
N GLU A 149 15.67 -26.01 -62.57
CA GLU A 149 14.49 -25.79 -63.42
C GLU A 149 14.79 -24.81 -64.56
N GLU A 150 15.49 -23.71 -64.29
CA GLU A 150 15.91 -22.76 -65.33
C GLU A 150 16.84 -23.41 -66.36
N LEU A 151 17.73 -24.30 -65.93
CA LEU A 151 18.60 -25.03 -66.84
C LEU A 151 17.82 -25.93 -67.80
N LYS A 152 16.82 -26.67 -67.29
CA LYS A 152 15.91 -27.50 -68.10
C LYS A 152 15.08 -26.66 -69.06
N GLN A 153 14.63 -25.48 -68.63
CA GLN A 153 13.90 -24.55 -69.50
C GLN A 153 14.80 -23.99 -70.61
N MET A 154 16.07 -23.65 -70.32
CA MET A 154 17.03 -23.22 -71.34
C MET A 154 17.29 -24.32 -72.38
N GLU A 155 17.48 -25.57 -71.92
CA GLU A 155 17.64 -26.73 -72.80
C GLU A 155 16.42 -26.95 -73.71
N THR A 156 15.21 -26.85 -73.15
CA THR A 156 13.95 -27.00 -73.90
C THR A 156 13.76 -25.88 -74.94
N LYS A 157 14.25 -24.67 -74.66
CA LYS A 157 14.21 -23.51 -75.58
C LYS A 157 15.38 -23.48 -76.57
N GLY A 158 16.28 -24.47 -76.56
CA GLY A 158 17.46 -24.52 -77.44
C GLY A 158 18.52 -23.45 -77.14
N LEU A 159 18.54 -22.91 -75.91
CA LEU A 159 19.53 -21.92 -75.47
C LEU A 159 20.84 -22.58 -75.02
N ASP A 160 21.96 -21.86 -75.13
CA ASP A 160 23.29 -22.33 -74.71
C ASP A 160 23.36 -22.59 -73.20
N ILE A 161 23.41 -23.88 -72.83
CA ILE A 161 23.65 -24.38 -71.47
C ILE A 161 25.14 -24.69 -71.20
N GLY A 162 26.02 -24.43 -72.17
CA GLY A 162 27.46 -24.65 -72.03
C GLY A 162 28.08 -23.76 -70.94
N GLY A 163 29.02 -24.33 -70.19
CA GLY A 163 29.81 -23.59 -69.19
C GLY A 163 29.23 -23.56 -67.77
N PHE A 164 28.02 -24.09 -67.54
CA PHE A 164 27.48 -24.23 -66.19
C PHE A 164 28.22 -25.32 -65.38
N LYS A 165 28.61 -24.98 -64.15
CA LYS A 165 29.25 -25.85 -63.16
C LYS A 165 28.44 -25.85 -61.87
N GLU A 166 28.58 -26.87 -61.03
CA GLU A 166 27.87 -26.92 -59.74
C GLU A 166 28.47 -25.96 -58.73
N VAL A 167 27.64 -25.25 -57.96
CA VAL A 167 28.07 -24.26 -56.98
C VAL A 167 29.05 -24.82 -55.95
N LYS A 168 28.97 -26.11 -55.60
CA LYS A 168 29.92 -26.76 -54.68
C LYS A 168 31.38 -26.75 -55.15
N THR A 169 31.62 -26.49 -56.43
CA THR A 169 32.98 -26.37 -56.99
C THR A 169 33.53 -24.94 -56.86
N LEU A 170 32.76 -23.99 -56.30
CA LEU A 170 33.23 -22.64 -56.02
C LEU A 170 33.99 -22.60 -54.69
N ASP A 171 35.23 -22.15 -54.75
CA ASP A 171 36.01 -21.83 -53.56
C ASP A 171 35.46 -20.55 -52.90
N LYS A 172 35.57 -20.50 -51.56
CA LYS A 172 35.27 -19.32 -50.74
C LYS A 172 33.87 -18.74 -50.98
N LEU A 173 32.87 -19.62 -51.06
CA LEU A 173 31.50 -19.22 -51.37
C LEU A 173 30.95 -18.14 -50.42
N ASN A 174 31.25 -18.24 -49.12
CA ASN A 174 30.81 -17.30 -48.09
C ASN A 174 31.48 -15.91 -48.18
N GLU A 175 32.54 -15.76 -48.99
CA GLU A 175 33.20 -14.47 -49.26
C GLU A 175 32.66 -13.78 -50.53
N LYS A 176 31.72 -14.43 -51.25
CA LYS A 176 31.12 -13.86 -52.46
C LYS A 176 29.91 -13.00 -52.12
N ILE A 177 29.71 -11.92 -52.88
CA ILE A 177 28.59 -11.00 -52.77
C ILE A 177 27.52 -11.38 -53.80
N ILE A 178 26.26 -11.41 -53.38
CA ILE A 178 25.14 -11.67 -54.28
C ILE A 178 24.63 -10.34 -54.85
N ILE A 179 24.47 -10.28 -56.17
CA ILE A 179 23.92 -9.14 -56.89
C ILE A 179 22.68 -9.58 -57.66
N LEU A 180 21.53 -8.96 -57.38
CA LEU A 180 20.35 -9.06 -58.23
C LEU A 180 20.48 -8.01 -59.34
N TYR A 181 20.32 -8.42 -60.60
CA TYR A 181 20.44 -7.52 -61.75
C TYR A 181 19.28 -7.71 -62.71
N LEU A 182 18.54 -6.62 -62.98
CA LEU A 182 17.45 -6.59 -63.93
C LEU A 182 17.98 -6.25 -65.33
N GLU A 183 18.39 -7.27 -66.08
CA GLU A 183 18.88 -7.13 -67.45
C GLU A 183 17.70 -6.86 -68.38
N SER A 184 17.63 -5.66 -68.96
CA SER A 184 16.55 -5.29 -69.87
C SER A 184 17.09 -4.96 -71.27
N TYR A 185 16.48 -5.53 -72.31
CA TYR A 185 16.86 -5.34 -73.70
C TYR A 185 15.68 -5.57 -74.64
N SER A 186 15.75 -4.99 -75.84
CA SER A 186 14.78 -5.22 -76.91
C SER A 186 15.26 -6.38 -77.77
N ASN A 187 14.39 -7.34 -78.08
CA ASN A 187 14.65 -8.30 -79.15
C ASN A 187 14.70 -7.55 -80.49
N ASP A 188 15.53 -8.01 -81.42
CA ASP A 188 15.55 -7.49 -82.79
C ASP A 188 14.23 -7.82 -83.48
N GLU A 189 13.65 -6.85 -84.19
CA GLU A 189 12.47 -7.08 -85.03
C GLU A 189 12.82 -8.11 -86.11
N THR A 190 12.06 -9.20 -86.19
CA THR A 190 12.22 -10.18 -87.26
C THR A 190 12.05 -9.47 -88.61
N PRO A 191 13.01 -9.56 -89.55
CA PRO A 191 12.86 -8.95 -90.88
C PRO A 191 11.61 -9.51 -91.58
N CYS A 192 10.63 -8.65 -91.89
CA CYS A 192 9.37 -9.07 -92.49
C CYS A 192 9.53 -9.41 -93.99
N GLU A 193 8.99 -10.56 -94.39
CA GLU A 193 8.84 -10.95 -95.80
C GLU A 193 7.41 -10.74 -96.34
N ASP A 194 6.42 -10.35 -95.51
CA ASP A 194 5.00 -10.23 -95.89
C ASP A 194 4.36 -8.87 -95.55
N ALA A 195 3.29 -8.52 -96.28
CA ALA A 195 2.64 -7.21 -96.33
C ALA A 195 1.65 -6.86 -95.19
N ASP A 196 1.56 -7.68 -94.13
CA ASP A 196 0.62 -7.53 -92.99
C ASP A 196 1.34 -7.32 -91.64
N CYS A 197 2.57 -6.80 -91.67
CA CYS A 197 3.48 -6.71 -90.52
C CYS A 197 3.32 -5.45 -89.64
N ASP A 198 2.17 -4.79 -89.62
CA ASP A 198 2.03 -3.47 -88.99
C ASP A 198 1.91 -3.52 -87.44
N ASN A 199 1.93 -4.72 -86.82
CA ASN A 199 1.44 -4.90 -85.45
C ASN A 199 2.34 -5.69 -84.48
N THR A 200 3.55 -6.14 -84.85
CA THR A 200 4.30 -7.05 -83.97
C THR A 200 5.25 -6.38 -82.98
N GLY A 201 5.78 -5.19 -83.30
CA GLY A 201 6.71 -4.46 -82.43
C GLY A 201 7.94 -5.26 -81.99
N ALA A 202 8.89 -4.60 -81.33
CA ALA A 202 10.04 -5.28 -80.73
C ALA A 202 9.70 -5.72 -79.30
N GLU A 203 9.80 -7.03 -79.00
CA GLU A 203 9.58 -7.56 -77.65
C GLU A 203 10.59 -6.95 -76.67
N GLN A 204 10.09 -6.30 -75.61
CA GLN A 204 10.92 -5.81 -74.52
C GLN A 204 11.09 -6.92 -73.49
N VAL A 205 12.32 -7.39 -73.32
CA VAL A 205 12.68 -8.44 -72.36
C VAL A 205 13.25 -7.79 -71.11
N SER A 206 12.76 -8.21 -69.94
CA SER A 206 13.30 -7.84 -68.64
C SER A 206 13.56 -9.11 -67.83
N ASP A 207 14.82 -9.52 -67.77
CA ASP A 207 15.27 -10.76 -67.16
C ASP A 207 16.01 -10.49 -65.84
N LEU A 208 15.59 -11.15 -64.76
CA LEU A 208 16.22 -11.00 -63.46
C LEU A 208 17.36 -12.01 -63.33
N LYS A 209 18.59 -11.53 -63.40
CA LYS A 209 19.81 -12.29 -63.15
C LYS A 209 20.17 -12.28 -61.67
N VAL A 210 20.62 -13.42 -61.16
CA VAL A 210 21.27 -13.52 -59.86
C VAL A 210 22.74 -13.79 -60.10
N LEU A 211 23.58 -12.84 -59.71
CA LEU A 211 25.01 -12.86 -59.97
C LEU A 211 25.81 -13.01 -58.67
N LEU A 212 27.01 -13.56 -58.77
CA LEU A 212 28.02 -13.55 -57.70
C LEU A 212 29.24 -12.74 -58.15
N ALA A 213 29.80 -11.98 -57.20
CA ALA A 213 31.05 -11.24 -57.36
C ALA A 213 31.99 -11.50 -56.17
N ASP A 214 33.29 -11.43 -56.39
CA ASP A 214 34.27 -11.47 -55.29
C ASP A 214 34.30 -10.14 -54.53
N TYR A 215 34.52 -10.19 -53.22
CA TYR A 215 34.64 -9.01 -52.35
C TYR A 215 35.54 -7.93 -52.94
N GLN A 216 36.76 -8.31 -53.38
CA GLN A 216 37.72 -7.34 -53.90
C GLN A 216 37.22 -6.67 -55.19
N SER A 217 36.48 -7.40 -56.04
CA SER A 217 35.93 -6.83 -57.27
C SER A 217 34.84 -5.79 -56.98
N VAL A 218 33.97 -6.07 -56.01
CA VAL A 218 32.95 -5.11 -55.56
C VAL A 218 33.61 -3.92 -54.84
N SER A 219 34.60 -4.16 -53.97
CA SER A 219 35.36 -3.11 -53.29
C SER A 219 36.11 -2.18 -54.28
N ASP A 220 36.73 -2.74 -55.32
CA ASP A 220 37.38 -1.98 -56.38
C ASP A 220 36.36 -1.15 -57.19
N LEU A 221 35.19 -1.73 -57.46
CA LEU A 221 34.09 -1.04 -58.12
C LEU A 221 33.61 0.16 -57.30
N MET A 222 33.51 0.00 -55.97
CA MET A 222 33.09 1.08 -55.06
C MET A 222 34.16 2.14 -54.85
N SER A 223 35.46 1.80 -54.87
CA SER A 223 36.55 2.73 -54.51
C SER A 223 37.07 3.62 -55.64
N ARG A 224 36.92 3.24 -56.91
CA ARG A 224 37.48 4.00 -58.05
C ARG A 224 36.59 5.19 -58.47
N GLY A 225 36.70 6.28 -57.72
CA GLY A 225 36.79 7.65 -58.26
C GLY A 225 35.53 8.52 -58.39
N ASN A 226 34.45 8.08 -59.04
CA ASN A 226 33.29 8.93 -59.35
C ASN A 226 31.97 8.27 -58.93
N ALA A 227 31.78 8.07 -57.63
CA ALA A 227 30.71 7.28 -57.01
C ALA A 227 29.48 7.04 -57.91
N LYS A 228 29.38 5.82 -58.45
CA LYS A 228 28.15 5.42 -59.14
C LYS A 228 27.05 5.23 -58.09
N ASP A 229 27.32 4.44 -57.05
CA ASP A 229 26.48 4.29 -55.85
C ASP A 229 26.89 5.22 -54.70
N GLU A 230 26.43 6.47 -54.76
CA GLU A 230 26.62 7.46 -53.71
C GLU A 230 25.80 7.12 -52.46
N LEU A 231 24.60 6.56 -52.65
CA LEU A 231 23.67 6.27 -51.57
C LEU A 231 24.24 5.22 -50.62
N TYR A 232 24.68 4.07 -51.14
CA TYR A 232 25.33 3.05 -50.33
C TYR A 232 26.56 3.61 -49.60
N LYS A 233 27.38 4.44 -50.25
CA LYS A 233 28.60 4.99 -49.62
C LYS A 233 28.30 5.87 -48.41
N ILE A 234 27.32 6.77 -48.54
CA ILE A 234 26.94 7.70 -47.47
C ILE A 234 26.43 6.89 -46.28
N HIS A 235 25.46 6.01 -46.48
CA HIS A 235 24.85 5.26 -45.38
C HIS A 235 25.78 4.19 -44.79
N ASN A 236 26.60 3.52 -45.61
CA ASN A 236 27.67 2.63 -45.11
C ASN A 236 28.68 3.41 -44.25
N SER A 237 28.98 4.68 -44.57
CA SER A 237 29.88 5.50 -43.74
C SER A 237 29.30 5.84 -42.37
N TYR A 238 27.96 5.86 -42.22
CA TYR A 238 27.28 6.04 -40.93
C TYR A 238 27.36 4.79 -40.07
N GLU A 239 27.15 3.61 -40.66
CA GLU A 239 27.33 2.32 -39.99
C GLU A 239 28.80 2.13 -39.54
N GLU A 240 29.77 2.36 -40.44
CA GLU A 240 31.19 2.30 -40.11
C GLU A 240 31.59 3.34 -39.05
N LEU A 241 30.94 4.51 -39.05
CA LEU A 241 31.10 5.49 -37.97
C LEU A 241 30.58 4.90 -36.66
N PHE A 242 29.35 4.39 -36.61
CA PHE A 242 28.77 3.82 -35.40
C PHE A 242 29.65 2.72 -34.78
N ASP A 243 30.16 1.81 -35.61
CA ASP A 243 31.01 0.69 -35.19
C ASP A 243 32.37 1.14 -34.63
N ARG A 244 32.99 2.18 -35.22
CA ARG A 244 34.28 2.70 -34.73
C ARG A 244 34.13 3.61 -33.52
N LEU A 245 32.94 4.13 -33.24
CA LEU A 245 32.71 5.08 -32.16
C LEU A 245 32.85 4.38 -30.79
N PRO A 246 33.70 4.87 -29.88
CA PRO A 246 33.88 4.26 -28.56
C PRO A 246 32.58 4.27 -27.76
N ASN A 247 32.36 3.21 -26.97
CA ASN A 247 31.34 3.22 -25.93
C ASN A 247 31.89 3.97 -24.71
N ILE A 248 31.18 5.02 -24.28
CA ILE A 248 31.62 5.93 -23.23
C ILE A 248 30.49 6.15 -22.25
N GLU A 249 30.79 6.08 -20.97
CA GLU A 249 29.87 6.41 -19.89
C GLU A 249 30.58 7.26 -18.84
N ALA A 250 29.87 8.20 -18.24
CA ALA A 250 30.41 9.02 -17.16
C ALA A 250 30.57 8.17 -15.89
N LYS A 251 31.79 8.11 -15.34
CA LYS A 251 31.99 7.41 -14.06
C LYS A 251 31.35 8.19 -12.93
N ARG A 252 30.75 7.48 -11.97
CA ARG A 252 30.24 8.08 -10.74
C ARG A 252 31.38 8.57 -9.85
N VAL A 253 31.16 9.70 -9.18
CA VAL A 253 32.02 10.15 -8.08
C VAL A 253 31.63 9.40 -6.83
N ILE A 254 32.43 8.40 -6.45
CA ILE A 254 32.18 7.56 -5.27
C ILE A 254 33.05 8.06 -4.12
N LEU A 255 32.40 8.51 -3.06
CA LEU A 255 33.05 8.87 -1.80
C LEU A 255 33.22 7.63 -0.91
N ASP A 256 34.28 7.61 -0.12
CA ASP A 256 34.53 6.61 0.91
C ASP A 256 34.99 7.30 2.20
N PRO A 257 34.91 6.63 3.37
CA PRO A 257 35.21 7.25 4.66
C PRO A 257 36.61 7.85 4.80
N LYS A 258 37.57 7.55 3.89
CA LYS A 258 38.94 8.09 3.93
C LYS A 258 39.07 9.47 3.28
N VAL A 259 37.97 10.03 2.76
CA VAL A 259 37.97 11.37 2.18
C VAL A 259 37.85 12.39 3.32
N GLU A 260 38.98 12.86 3.82
CA GLU A 260 39.10 13.73 5.01
C GLU A 260 39.57 15.15 4.66
N THR A 261 40.01 15.36 3.41
CA THR A 261 40.60 16.63 2.95
C THR A 261 40.02 17.08 1.61
N ALA A 262 40.02 18.39 1.37
CA ALA A 262 39.54 18.97 0.12
C ALA A 262 40.28 18.41 -1.12
N ASP A 263 41.58 18.16 -1.01
CA ASP A 263 42.38 17.60 -2.11
C ASP A 263 42.02 16.15 -2.44
N GLN A 264 41.69 15.34 -1.43
CA GLN A 264 41.17 13.99 -1.65
C GLN A 264 39.81 14.03 -2.34
N LEU A 265 38.91 14.92 -1.91
CA LEU A 265 37.61 15.12 -2.55
C LEU A 265 37.77 15.53 -4.03
N LYS A 266 38.62 16.53 -4.31
CA LYS A 266 38.96 16.95 -5.68
C LYS A 266 39.50 15.79 -6.51
N THR A 267 40.33 14.94 -5.90
CA THR A 267 40.91 13.77 -6.58
C THR A 267 39.83 12.75 -6.96
N LYS A 268 38.78 12.57 -6.15
CA LYS A 268 37.63 11.71 -6.50
C LYS A 268 36.92 12.19 -7.77
N PHE A 269 36.65 13.49 -7.88
CA PHE A 269 36.07 14.08 -9.09
C PHE A 269 37.01 13.94 -10.30
N ARG A 270 38.31 14.25 -10.14
CA ARG A 270 39.29 14.11 -11.24
C ARG A 270 39.40 12.66 -11.75
N ASN A 271 39.42 11.68 -10.86
CA ASN A 271 39.48 10.27 -11.24
C ASN A 271 38.23 9.80 -11.99
N ALA A 272 37.09 10.44 -11.77
CA ALA A 272 35.85 10.16 -12.50
C ALA A 272 35.84 10.78 -13.92
N MET A 273 36.80 11.65 -14.26
CA MET A 273 36.91 12.34 -15.55
C MET A 273 37.94 11.70 -16.51
N ASP A 274 38.11 10.38 -16.47
CA ASP A 274 39.13 9.68 -17.27
C ASP A 274 38.73 9.42 -18.74
N SER A 275 37.51 9.77 -19.13
CA SER A 275 36.94 9.50 -20.46
C SER A 275 37.23 10.58 -21.50
N VAL A 276 37.97 11.64 -21.15
CA VAL A 276 38.23 12.81 -22.03
C VAL A 276 38.87 12.42 -23.36
N SER A 277 39.86 11.50 -23.36
CA SER A 277 40.53 11.06 -24.59
C SER A 277 39.53 10.37 -25.53
N LYS A 278 38.83 9.35 -25.04
CA LYS A 278 37.86 8.59 -25.84
C LYS A 278 36.74 9.48 -26.36
N LEU A 279 36.24 10.40 -25.53
CA LEU A 279 35.19 11.34 -25.93
C LEU A 279 35.67 12.26 -27.04
N SER A 280 36.91 12.77 -26.93
CA SER A 280 37.51 13.63 -27.94
C SER A 280 37.69 12.88 -29.26
N ASP A 281 38.18 11.65 -29.23
CA ASP A 281 38.38 10.83 -30.43
C ASP A 281 37.04 10.50 -31.09
N GLY A 282 36.05 10.06 -30.29
CA GLY A 282 34.71 9.73 -30.75
C GLY A 282 33.99 10.92 -31.36
N PHE A 283 33.95 12.06 -30.67
CA PHE A 283 33.27 13.25 -31.18
C PHE A 283 34.00 13.89 -32.36
N SER A 284 35.34 13.82 -32.43
CA SER A 284 36.09 14.28 -33.61
C SER A 284 35.70 13.47 -34.86
N ALA A 285 35.55 12.14 -34.71
CA ALA A 285 35.07 11.29 -35.81
C ALA A 285 33.64 11.62 -36.26
N VAL A 286 32.76 12.01 -35.33
CA VAL A 286 31.41 12.53 -35.66
C VAL A 286 31.55 13.86 -36.42
N ALA A 287 32.32 14.80 -35.90
CA ALA A 287 32.51 16.12 -36.48
C ALA A 287 33.06 16.05 -37.92
N ASP A 288 34.01 15.15 -38.17
CA ASP A 288 34.59 14.92 -39.49
C ASP A 288 33.59 14.33 -40.50
N THR A 289 32.74 13.38 -40.06
CA THR A 289 31.70 12.77 -40.90
C THR A 289 30.62 13.78 -41.26
N PHE A 290 30.12 14.55 -40.28
CA PHE A 290 29.00 15.49 -40.44
C PHE A 290 29.43 16.94 -40.74
N LYS A 291 30.74 17.18 -40.96
CA LYS A 291 31.32 18.51 -41.27
C LYS A 291 30.95 19.58 -40.24
N ILE A 292 31.00 19.23 -38.96
CA ILE A 292 30.73 20.15 -37.85
C ILE A 292 31.92 21.09 -37.65
N ASP A 293 31.66 22.39 -37.55
CA ASP A 293 32.70 23.40 -37.31
C ASP A 293 33.13 23.39 -35.82
N LEU A 294 34.31 22.84 -35.56
CA LEU A 294 34.95 22.82 -34.25
C LEU A 294 35.71 24.13 -34.01
N ASN A 295 34.98 25.24 -33.83
CA ASN A 295 35.59 26.54 -33.57
C ASN A 295 36.10 26.65 -32.11
N PHE A 296 37.27 26.05 -31.85
CA PHE A 296 37.96 26.06 -30.55
C PHE A 296 39.24 26.91 -30.56
N SER A 297 39.24 28.01 -31.33
CA SER A 297 40.38 28.93 -31.45
C SER A 297 41.69 28.25 -31.91
N GLY A 298 41.58 27.25 -32.79
CA GLY A 298 42.71 26.52 -33.35
C GLY A 298 43.25 25.37 -32.50
N LEU A 299 42.68 25.11 -31.32
CA LEU A 299 43.01 23.92 -30.51
C LEU A 299 42.23 22.69 -31.01
N SER A 300 42.86 21.52 -30.93
CA SER A 300 42.12 20.26 -31.06
C SER A 300 41.12 20.10 -29.91
N LEU A 301 40.05 19.33 -30.13
CA LEU A 301 39.03 19.06 -29.12
C LEU A 301 39.64 18.53 -27.81
N PHE A 302 40.55 17.56 -27.91
CA PHE A 302 41.27 17.01 -26.75
C PHE A 302 42.02 18.08 -25.97
N ASN A 303 42.81 18.92 -26.66
CA ASN A 303 43.59 19.97 -26.01
C ASN A 303 42.69 21.02 -25.36
N LYS A 304 41.58 21.39 -26.01
CA LYS A 304 40.60 22.33 -25.47
C LYS A 304 39.93 21.77 -24.22
N LEU A 305 39.43 20.54 -24.26
CA LEU A 305 38.78 19.88 -23.11
C LEU A 305 39.77 19.65 -21.96
N ASN A 306 40.98 19.17 -22.25
CA ASN A 306 41.98 18.94 -21.23
C ASN A 306 42.38 20.26 -20.54
N ALA A 307 42.57 21.34 -21.29
CA ALA A 307 42.82 22.66 -20.70
C ALA A 307 41.65 23.14 -19.84
N LEU A 308 40.42 22.96 -20.30
CA LEU A 308 39.21 23.37 -19.58
C LEU A 308 39.01 22.61 -18.27
N LEU A 309 39.23 21.28 -18.28
CA LEU A 309 38.98 20.41 -17.12
C LEU A 309 40.13 20.39 -16.11
N THR A 310 41.36 20.73 -16.53
CA THR A 310 42.54 20.74 -15.63
C THR A 310 42.93 22.12 -15.12
N ALA A 311 42.52 23.20 -15.78
CA ALA A 311 42.84 24.56 -15.34
C ALA A 311 42.35 24.79 -13.91
N THR A 312 43.18 25.39 -13.04
CA THR A 312 42.71 25.84 -11.72
C THR A 312 42.01 27.19 -11.89
N SER A 313 40.78 27.29 -11.41
CA SER A 313 40.07 28.57 -11.41
C SER A 313 40.55 29.40 -10.21
N PRO A 314 41.00 30.66 -10.42
CA PRO A 314 41.46 31.52 -9.34
C PRO A 314 40.32 32.05 -8.46
N ARG A 315 39.06 31.89 -8.89
CA ARG A 315 37.88 32.46 -8.22
C ARG A 315 37.08 31.44 -7.40
N LEU A 316 37.08 30.17 -7.81
CA LEU A 316 36.28 29.10 -7.20
C LEU A 316 36.92 27.73 -7.49
N ASP A 317 36.87 26.79 -6.54
CA ASP A 317 37.17 25.38 -6.82
C ASP A 317 35.97 24.73 -7.53
N ASP A 318 35.92 24.89 -8.86
CA ASP A 318 34.83 24.48 -9.76
C ASP A 318 34.94 23.04 -10.29
N PHE A 319 35.61 22.16 -9.55
CA PHE A 319 35.90 20.79 -10.01
C PHE A 319 34.62 19.96 -10.22
N GLN A 320 33.55 20.20 -9.47
CA GLN A 320 32.28 19.51 -9.68
C GLN A 320 31.60 19.97 -10.98
N TYR A 321 31.62 21.28 -11.29
CA TYR A 321 31.02 21.80 -12.52
C TYR A 321 31.77 21.32 -13.76
N LYS A 322 33.09 21.10 -13.65
CA LYS A 322 33.90 20.47 -14.70
C LYS A 322 33.52 19.00 -14.91
N TYR A 323 33.26 18.27 -13.84
CA TYR A 323 32.74 16.92 -13.91
C TYR A 323 31.36 16.89 -14.58
N ASP A 324 30.46 17.81 -14.19
CA ASP A 324 29.14 17.95 -14.79
C ASP A 324 29.20 18.30 -16.28
N LEU A 325 30.10 19.20 -16.69
CA LEU A 325 30.36 19.47 -18.10
C LEU A 325 30.74 18.19 -18.85
N LEU A 326 31.66 17.39 -18.33
CA LEU A 326 32.07 16.15 -18.99
C LEU A 326 30.89 15.18 -19.10
N LYS A 327 30.10 15.03 -18.04
CA LYS A 327 28.88 14.20 -18.03
C LYS A 327 27.90 14.67 -19.10
N ASP A 328 27.59 15.97 -19.14
CA ASP A 328 26.69 16.55 -20.14
C ASP A 328 27.20 16.30 -21.58
N LEU A 329 28.52 16.40 -21.81
CA LEU A 329 29.14 16.13 -23.11
C LEU A 329 29.04 14.66 -23.51
N ILE A 330 29.28 13.72 -22.57
CA ILE A 330 29.11 12.29 -22.80
C ILE A 330 27.65 11.96 -23.13
N ASP A 331 26.69 12.49 -22.38
CA ASP A 331 25.26 12.29 -22.63
C ASP A 331 24.87 12.78 -24.04
N THR A 332 25.38 13.94 -24.46
CA THR A 332 25.14 14.45 -25.82
C THR A 332 25.81 13.60 -26.90
N TYR A 333 27.01 13.09 -26.65
CA TYR A 333 27.70 12.18 -27.56
C TYR A 333 26.95 10.85 -27.72
N ASN A 334 26.44 10.28 -26.63
CA ASN A 334 25.66 9.04 -26.66
C ASN A 334 24.31 9.24 -27.35
N GLU A 335 23.67 10.40 -27.16
CA GLU A 335 22.45 10.78 -27.91
C GLU A 335 22.73 10.85 -29.42
N ILE A 336 23.84 11.48 -29.83
CA ILE A 336 24.27 11.51 -31.24
C ILE A 336 24.55 10.11 -31.76
N LYS A 337 25.31 9.30 -31.01
CA LYS A 337 25.66 7.93 -31.41
C LYS A 337 24.41 7.09 -31.65
N GLY A 338 23.39 7.21 -30.80
CA GLY A 338 22.11 6.51 -30.96
C GLY A 338 21.33 6.93 -32.20
N LEU A 339 21.48 8.16 -32.70
CA LEU A 339 20.77 8.65 -33.90
C LEU A 339 21.42 8.19 -35.21
N ILE A 340 22.72 7.89 -35.23
CA ILE A 340 23.46 7.59 -36.47
C ILE A 340 22.85 6.42 -37.26
N LEU A 341 22.36 5.39 -36.56
CA LEU A 341 21.74 4.21 -37.18
C LEU A 341 20.34 4.48 -37.77
N HIS A 342 19.76 5.64 -37.47
CA HIS A 342 18.45 6.06 -37.95
C HIS A 342 18.53 7.06 -39.11
N LEU A 343 19.68 7.13 -39.79
CA LEU A 343 19.92 8.06 -40.90
C LEU A 343 19.83 7.39 -42.27
N ASN A 344 18.86 6.49 -42.50
CA ASN A 344 18.63 5.80 -43.78
C ASN A 344 17.52 6.49 -44.58
N ILE A 345 17.78 7.75 -44.93
CA ILE A 345 16.83 8.64 -45.60
C ILE A 345 17.48 9.37 -46.78
N GLU A 346 16.74 9.48 -47.88
CA GLU A 346 17.15 10.25 -49.05
C GLU A 346 15.93 10.82 -49.77
N CYS A 347 15.89 12.14 -49.94
CA CYS A 347 14.74 12.82 -50.57
C CYS A 347 14.69 12.56 -52.07
N CYS A 348 15.85 12.56 -52.72
CA CYS A 348 15.97 12.47 -54.17
C CYS A 348 17.15 11.56 -54.51
N PRO A 349 17.00 10.22 -54.36
CA PRO A 349 18.10 9.31 -54.58
C PRO A 349 18.60 9.41 -56.02
N SER A 350 19.92 9.52 -56.17
CA SER A 350 20.54 9.58 -57.50
C SER A 350 20.23 8.31 -58.28
N VAL A 351 19.61 8.46 -59.46
CA VAL A 351 19.28 7.35 -60.38
C VAL A 351 20.55 6.55 -60.73
N ALA A 352 21.73 7.19 -60.72
CA ALA A 352 23.01 6.54 -61.00
C ALA A 352 23.45 5.55 -59.91
N SER A 353 22.80 5.51 -58.74
CA SER A 353 23.25 4.69 -57.62
C SER A 353 23.22 3.20 -57.93
N PHE A 354 22.01 2.66 -58.09
CA PHE A 354 21.81 1.26 -58.44
C PHE A 354 20.60 1.11 -59.37
N PRO A 355 20.65 1.66 -60.59
CA PRO A 355 19.46 1.84 -61.42
C PRO A 355 18.78 0.52 -61.80
N LYS A 356 19.53 -0.57 -61.91
CA LYS A 356 19.01 -1.88 -62.32
C LYS A 356 19.54 -3.04 -61.46
N HIS A 357 20.24 -2.76 -60.36
CA HIS A 357 20.86 -3.81 -59.56
C HIS A 357 20.68 -3.60 -58.06
N LEU A 358 20.87 -4.65 -57.27
CA LEU A 358 20.85 -4.60 -55.81
C LEU A 358 21.90 -5.57 -55.26
N MET A 359 22.65 -5.14 -54.26
CA MET A 359 23.57 -6.02 -53.55
C MET A 359 22.91 -6.58 -52.30
N LEU A 360 23.03 -7.89 -52.06
CA LEU A 360 22.39 -8.57 -50.93
C LEU A 360 23.36 -8.89 -49.77
N GLY A 361 24.63 -8.49 -49.89
CA GLY A 361 25.71 -8.85 -48.99
C GLY A 361 26.32 -10.22 -49.30
N TYR A 362 27.12 -10.71 -48.35
CA TYR A 362 27.76 -12.03 -48.46
C TYR A 362 26.75 -13.17 -48.55
N VAL A 363 27.13 -14.21 -49.28
CA VAL A 363 26.39 -15.48 -49.28
C VAL A 363 26.38 -16.04 -47.85
N GLY A 364 25.18 -16.22 -47.28
CA GLY A 364 25.02 -16.73 -45.91
C GLY A 364 25.20 -15.67 -44.81
N ALA A 365 25.23 -14.38 -45.15
CA ALA A 365 25.31 -13.31 -44.15
C ALA A 365 24.18 -13.42 -43.12
N SER A 366 24.54 -13.27 -41.84
CA SER A 366 23.55 -13.11 -40.77
C SER A 366 22.90 -11.72 -40.90
N LEU A 367 21.58 -11.69 -40.76
CA LEU A 367 20.74 -10.49 -40.88
C LEU A 367 19.86 -10.39 -39.65
N GLU A 368 20.45 -10.60 -38.48
CA GLU A 368 19.80 -10.40 -37.20
C GLU A 368 19.60 -8.91 -36.90
N LEU A 369 18.73 -8.62 -35.94
CA LEU A 369 18.40 -7.24 -35.58
C LEU A 369 19.66 -6.53 -35.04
N GLY A 370 20.11 -5.49 -35.72
CA GLY A 370 21.31 -4.73 -35.36
C GLY A 370 22.61 -5.23 -35.99
N GLU A 371 22.58 -6.28 -36.82
CA GLU A 371 23.75 -6.71 -37.59
C GLU A 371 23.81 -6.02 -38.96
N TYR A 372 24.96 -5.40 -39.23
CA TYR A 372 25.28 -4.81 -40.52
C TYR A 372 25.87 -5.85 -41.49
N ALA A 373 25.36 -5.90 -42.72
CA ALA A 373 25.89 -6.76 -43.78
C ALA A 373 26.58 -5.90 -44.85
N THR A 374 27.92 -5.96 -44.90
CA THR A 374 28.71 -5.24 -45.92
C THR A 374 28.24 -5.61 -47.33
N PHE A 375 28.19 -4.61 -48.21
CA PHE A 375 27.67 -4.70 -49.58
C PHE A 375 26.24 -5.23 -49.65
N ARG A 376 25.40 -4.87 -48.68
CA ARG A 376 23.95 -5.04 -48.78
C ARG A 376 23.30 -3.67 -48.88
N HIS A 377 22.44 -3.47 -49.86
CA HIS A 377 21.61 -2.26 -49.90
C HIS A 377 20.58 -2.31 -48.78
N GLY A 378 20.53 -1.26 -47.96
CA GLY A 378 19.41 -1.01 -47.06
C GLY A 378 18.15 -0.61 -47.81
N PHE A 379 17.10 -0.27 -47.07
CA PHE A 379 16.01 0.54 -47.61
C PHE A 379 16.24 1.98 -47.20
N TYR A 380 16.34 2.86 -48.18
CA TYR A 380 16.54 4.29 -48.00
C TYR A 380 15.20 4.98 -48.20
N HIS A 381 14.62 5.43 -47.09
CA HIS A 381 13.26 5.95 -47.06
C HIS A 381 13.18 7.33 -47.70
N SER A 382 11.99 7.65 -48.23
CA SER A 382 11.65 9.04 -48.51
C SER A 382 11.33 9.79 -47.21
N PRO A 383 11.78 11.06 -47.06
CA PRO A 383 11.42 11.92 -45.92
C PRO A 383 9.94 12.05 -45.65
N ILE A 384 9.07 11.82 -46.65
CA ILE A 384 7.63 11.92 -46.45
C ILE A 384 7.04 10.74 -45.66
N THR A 385 7.76 9.62 -45.56
CA THR A 385 7.25 8.38 -44.94
C THR A 385 7.82 8.10 -43.56
N THR A 386 8.92 8.75 -43.19
CA THR A 386 9.57 8.56 -41.89
C THR A 386 9.82 9.91 -41.21
N GLN A 387 10.25 9.87 -39.94
CA GLN A 387 10.73 11.04 -39.20
C GLN A 387 12.27 11.07 -39.18
N ASP A 388 12.93 10.37 -40.09
CA ASP A 388 14.39 10.22 -40.07
C ASP A 388 15.12 11.49 -40.51
N ASP A 389 14.43 12.41 -41.19
CA ASP A 389 14.93 13.74 -41.54
C ASP A 389 15.11 14.58 -40.28
N GLU A 390 14.14 14.48 -39.37
CA GLU A 390 14.20 15.06 -38.04
C GLU A 390 15.36 14.47 -37.23
N ASN A 391 15.69 13.18 -37.40
CA ASN A 391 16.85 12.57 -36.74
C ASN A 391 18.17 13.18 -37.23
N TYR A 392 18.30 13.49 -38.53
CA TYR A 392 19.47 14.20 -39.06
C TYR A 392 19.56 15.63 -38.51
N GLU A 393 18.46 16.39 -38.56
CA GLU A 393 18.41 17.75 -38.00
C GLU A 393 18.75 17.77 -36.50
N ARG A 394 18.22 16.80 -35.75
CA ARG A 394 18.49 16.62 -34.33
C ARG A 394 19.95 16.29 -34.09
N LEU A 395 20.55 15.37 -34.85
CA LEU A 395 21.99 15.09 -34.77
C LEU A 395 22.82 16.35 -34.97
N MET A 396 22.52 17.13 -36.01
CA MET A 396 23.24 18.37 -36.29
C MET A 396 23.09 19.39 -35.16
N LEU A 397 21.88 19.54 -34.60
CA LEU A 397 21.64 20.41 -33.44
C LEU A 397 22.44 19.95 -32.22
N LEU A 398 22.44 18.66 -31.92
CA LEU A 398 23.18 18.07 -30.79
C LEU A 398 24.69 18.23 -30.93
N ALA A 399 25.24 18.01 -32.13
CA ALA A 399 26.66 18.19 -32.40
C ALA A 399 27.06 19.66 -32.19
N ASN A 400 26.23 20.60 -32.63
CA ASN A 400 26.45 22.01 -32.35
C ASN A 400 26.28 22.34 -30.86
N ARG A 401 25.31 21.75 -30.15
CA ARG A 401 25.14 21.88 -28.68
C ARG A 401 26.40 21.45 -27.94
N PHE A 402 27.04 20.36 -28.37
CA PHE A 402 28.30 19.88 -27.80
C PHE A 402 29.40 20.95 -27.88
N VAL A 403 29.57 21.57 -29.05
CA VAL A 403 30.54 22.66 -29.26
C VAL A 403 30.20 23.89 -28.41
N GLN A 404 28.92 24.31 -28.39
CA GLN A 404 28.49 25.48 -27.61
C GLN A 404 28.67 25.30 -26.11
N LYS A 405 28.48 24.09 -25.56
CA LYS A 405 28.75 23.82 -24.13
C LYS A 405 30.22 23.99 -23.78
N ILE A 406 31.14 23.57 -24.65
CA ILE A 406 32.58 23.76 -24.44
C ILE A 406 32.96 25.25 -24.48
N ASN A 407 32.39 25.99 -25.44
CA ASN A 407 32.68 27.42 -25.60
C ASN A 407 32.00 28.30 -24.54
N GLY A 408 30.82 27.90 -24.09
CA GLY A 408 30.02 28.61 -23.10
C GLY A 408 30.29 28.21 -21.66
N PHE A 409 31.14 27.21 -21.37
CA PHE A 409 31.44 26.82 -20.00
C PHE A 409 32.21 27.93 -19.28
N GLN A 410 31.65 28.41 -18.16
CA GLN A 410 32.34 29.36 -17.29
C GLN A 410 31.84 29.25 -15.84
N SER A 411 32.74 29.51 -14.90
CA SER A 411 32.43 29.53 -13.47
C SER A 411 32.02 30.94 -13.05
N TYR A 412 30.78 31.08 -12.60
CA TYR A 412 30.25 32.34 -12.10
C TYR A 412 30.40 32.45 -10.58
N VAL A 413 30.15 33.65 -10.07
CA VAL A 413 29.83 33.89 -8.66
C VAL A 413 28.47 34.58 -8.64
N GLY A 414 27.49 33.97 -8.00
CA GLY A 414 26.12 34.46 -7.95
C GLY A 414 25.38 33.98 -6.70
N PRO A 415 24.16 34.48 -6.46
CA PRO A 415 23.36 34.03 -5.33
C PRO A 415 22.93 32.56 -5.51
N ILE A 416 22.59 31.90 -4.41
CA ILE A 416 21.97 30.58 -4.49
C ILE A 416 20.61 30.71 -5.19
N LYS A 417 20.34 29.83 -6.16
CA LYS A 417 19.06 29.76 -6.86
C LYS A 417 18.64 28.30 -7.01
N ILE A 418 17.33 28.06 -6.85
CA ILE A 418 16.70 26.78 -7.14
C ILE A 418 15.96 26.92 -8.47
N THR A 419 16.25 26.03 -9.42
CA THR A 419 15.62 26.01 -10.75
C THR A 419 14.91 24.67 -10.95
N PRO A 420 13.59 24.64 -11.19
CA PRO A 420 12.87 23.41 -11.56
C PRO A 420 13.48 22.77 -12.80
N SER A 421 13.69 21.46 -12.76
CA SER A 421 14.32 20.69 -13.82
C SER A 421 13.80 19.25 -13.81
N ASN A 422 14.41 18.40 -14.63
CA ASN A 422 14.10 16.99 -14.74
C ASN A 422 15.36 16.13 -14.53
N LEU A 423 15.24 14.96 -13.91
CA LEU A 423 16.37 14.08 -13.59
C LEU A 423 16.62 13.02 -14.68
N TYR A 424 15.61 12.21 -15.02
CA TYR A 424 15.75 11.04 -15.90
C TYR A 424 15.29 11.31 -17.35
N VAL A 425 15.73 12.43 -17.91
CA VAL A 425 15.39 12.86 -19.27
C VAL A 425 16.64 13.22 -20.09
N ARG A 426 16.47 13.38 -21.41
CA ARG A 426 17.53 13.90 -22.30
C ARG A 426 17.96 15.29 -21.83
N LEU A 427 19.24 15.63 -22.02
CA LEU A 427 19.82 16.88 -21.54
C LEU A 427 19.04 18.14 -21.97
N GLY A 428 18.48 18.16 -23.19
CA GLY A 428 17.71 19.30 -23.69
C GLY A 428 16.40 19.56 -22.93
N GLU A 429 15.87 18.57 -22.22
CA GLU A 429 14.66 18.69 -21.38
C GLU A 429 14.97 19.11 -19.94
N LYS A 430 16.26 19.25 -19.60
CA LYS A 430 16.71 19.76 -18.31
C LYS A 430 16.84 21.29 -18.35
N ALA A 431 16.75 21.93 -17.19
CA ALA A 431 17.07 23.34 -17.07
C ALA A 431 18.56 23.59 -17.38
N ILE A 432 18.86 24.73 -18.01
CA ILE A 432 20.23 25.10 -18.38
C ILE A 432 21.03 25.38 -17.10
N PRO A 433 22.13 24.64 -16.87
CA PRO A 433 22.96 24.78 -15.67
C PRO A 433 23.58 26.16 -15.45
N TYR A 434 23.90 26.43 -14.18
CA TYR A 434 24.64 27.59 -13.70
C TYR A 434 25.94 27.86 -14.45
N TYR A 435 26.69 26.82 -14.82
CA TYR A 435 28.04 26.94 -15.38
C TYR A 435 28.07 27.19 -16.90
N TYR A 436 26.95 27.59 -17.52
CA TYR A 436 26.90 27.93 -18.95
C TYR A 436 26.57 29.39 -19.26
N ASN A 437 27.22 29.87 -20.33
CA ASN A 437 26.86 30.91 -21.29
C ASN A 437 25.42 30.86 -21.81
N VAL A 438 24.41 31.42 -21.14
CA VAL A 438 23.03 31.39 -21.69
C VAL A 438 22.82 32.52 -22.68
N ASP A 439 23.45 32.39 -23.83
CA ASP A 439 23.34 33.29 -24.98
C ASP A 439 22.52 32.66 -26.12
N LYS A 440 22.26 33.45 -27.17
CA LYS A 440 21.49 33.00 -28.34
C LYS A 440 22.09 31.75 -29.01
N PRO A 441 23.42 31.66 -29.25
CA PRO A 441 24.04 30.44 -29.77
C PRO A 441 23.77 29.17 -28.95
N LEU A 442 23.82 29.24 -27.61
CA LEU A 442 23.51 28.07 -26.79
C LEU A 442 22.01 27.75 -26.81
N LEU A 443 21.14 28.76 -26.66
CA LEU A 443 19.68 28.59 -26.63
C LEU A 443 19.17 27.92 -27.91
N ASP A 444 19.64 28.37 -29.07
CA ASP A 444 19.28 27.82 -30.38
C ASP A 444 19.65 26.33 -30.54
N LYS A 445 20.48 25.80 -29.64
CA LYS A 445 20.97 24.41 -29.68
C LYS A 445 20.62 23.62 -28.42
N TRP A 446 19.96 24.20 -27.41
CA TRP A 446 19.75 23.50 -26.14
C TRP A 446 18.70 22.38 -26.27
N ASN A 447 17.51 22.73 -26.74
CA ASN A 447 16.34 21.85 -26.85
C ASN A 447 15.82 21.85 -28.29
N PHE A 448 15.77 20.66 -28.91
CA PHE A 448 15.40 20.51 -30.30
C PHE A 448 13.96 20.97 -30.59
N GLU A 449 12.99 20.54 -29.79
CA GLU A 449 11.56 20.86 -29.99
C GLU A 449 11.27 22.35 -29.84
N LYS A 450 11.92 22.98 -28.85
CA LYS A 450 11.79 24.42 -28.63
C LYS A 450 12.44 25.20 -29.77
N THR A 451 13.62 24.82 -30.23
CA THR A 451 14.25 25.47 -31.40
C THR A 451 13.38 25.31 -32.65
N LYS A 452 12.84 24.12 -32.93
CA LYS A 452 11.99 23.87 -34.11
C LYS A 452 10.69 24.68 -34.10
N THR A 453 10.26 25.15 -32.93
CA THR A 453 9.04 25.94 -32.74
C THR A 453 9.29 27.40 -32.36
N ASP A 454 10.52 27.92 -32.54
CA ASP A 454 10.93 29.29 -32.18
C ASP A 454 10.65 29.65 -30.70
N ARG A 455 10.81 28.67 -29.81
CA ARG A 455 10.56 28.74 -28.35
C ARG A 455 11.80 28.47 -27.52
N GLU A 456 12.99 28.62 -28.08
CA GLU A 456 14.26 28.41 -27.39
C GLU A 456 14.44 29.30 -26.15
N THR A 457 13.83 30.48 -26.12
CA THR A 457 13.85 31.40 -24.96
C THR A 457 12.93 30.95 -23.82
N TYR A 458 12.13 29.90 -24.00
CA TYR A 458 11.29 29.27 -22.96
C TYR A 458 11.99 28.09 -22.27
N ASN A 459 13.30 27.95 -22.42
CA ASN A 459 14.09 27.08 -21.55
C ASN A 459 14.13 27.65 -20.13
N LEU A 460 14.10 26.77 -19.12
CA LEU A 460 14.36 27.18 -17.75
C LEU A 460 15.88 27.19 -17.52
N SER A 461 16.34 28.11 -16.70
CA SER A 461 17.78 28.31 -16.47
C SER A 461 18.03 29.05 -15.17
N TYR A 462 19.21 28.82 -14.60
CA TYR A 462 19.74 29.71 -13.57
C TYR A 462 19.83 31.16 -14.09
N HIS A 463 20.36 31.36 -15.30
CA HIS A 463 20.52 32.66 -15.94
C HIS A 463 19.30 33.00 -16.82
N THR A 464 18.58 34.07 -16.49
CA THR A 464 17.30 34.40 -17.16
C THR A 464 17.35 35.64 -18.05
N ALA A 465 18.48 36.35 -18.11
CA ALA A 465 18.60 37.63 -18.81
C ALA A 465 18.27 37.58 -20.30
N ASN A 466 18.58 36.47 -20.97
CA ASN A 466 18.33 36.25 -22.40
C ASN A 466 17.13 35.30 -22.66
N LEU A 467 16.39 34.93 -21.63
CA LEU A 467 15.18 34.12 -21.74
C LEU A 467 13.94 35.00 -21.99
N SER A 468 12.81 34.36 -22.27
CA SER A 468 11.52 35.02 -22.45
C SER A 468 11.17 35.87 -21.23
N SER A 469 10.59 37.05 -21.44
CA SER A 469 10.16 37.95 -20.36
C SER A 469 8.91 37.47 -19.62
N GLU A 470 8.30 36.35 -20.05
CA GLU A 470 7.17 35.72 -19.38
C GLU A 470 7.52 35.34 -17.93
N ASP A 471 6.62 35.66 -17.00
CA ASP A 471 6.93 35.54 -15.57
C ASP A 471 7.14 34.09 -15.12
N TYR A 472 6.47 33.11 -15.73
CA TYR A 472 6.69 31.69 -15.43
C TYR A 472 8.02 31.14 -15.96
N VAL A 473 8.72 31.87 -16.83
CA VAL A 473 10.10 31.55 -17.26
C VAL A 473 11.12 32.24 -16.35
N GLN A 474 10.84 33.49 -15.95
CA GLN A 474 11.71 34.28 -15.08
C GLN A 474 11.67 33.80 -13.62
N ASN A 475 10.47 33.44 -13.13
CA ASN A 475 10.17 33.06 -11.76
C ASN A 475 9.38 31.72 -11.70
N PRO A 476 9.93 30.62 -12.23
CA PRO A 476 9.19 29.37 -12.42
C PRO A 476 8.65 28.76 -11.11
N LEU A 477 9.31 28.98 -9.97
CA LEU A 477 8.88 28.48 -8.66
C LEU A 477 7.59 29.13 -8.12
N ASN A 478 7.12 30.23 -8.72
CA ASN A 478 5.81 30.82 -8.38
C ASN A 478 4.64 30.08 -9.07
N TYR A 479 4.92 29.14 -9.96
CA TYR A 479 3.95 28.45 -10.79
C TYR A 479 3.94 26.94 -10.49
N ASN A 480 2.99 26.23 -11.09
CA ASN A 480 2.92 24.78 -11.00
C ASN A 480 4.17 24.15 -11.67
N ILE A 481 4.87 23.30 -10.93
CA ILE A 481 6.09 22.59 -11.33
C ILE A 481 5.89 21.05 -11.31
N ASP A 482 4.66 20.56 -11.42
CA ASP A 482 4.32 19.12 -11.41
C ASP A 482 4.99 18.33 -12.54
N ASN A 483 5.35 19.02 -13.63
CA ASN A 483 6.11 18.46 -14.74
C ASN A 483 7.64 18.46 -14.51
N ASN A 484 8.10 18.79 -13.29
CA ASN A 484 9.50 18.82 -12.89
C ASN A 484 9.71 17.92 -11.68
N ASP A 485 10.51 16.87 -11.86
CA ASP A 485 10.85 15.90 -10.81
C ASP A 485 12.16 16.22 -10.08
N PHE A 486 12.77 17.38 -10.36
CA PHE A 486 14.09 17.72 -9.81
C PHE A 486 14.25 19.20 -9.47
N TYR A 487 14.81 19.48 -8.29
CA TYR A 487 15.23 20.81 -7.86
C TYR A 487 16.73 20.96 -8.11
N ARG A 488 17.10 21.70 -9.16
CA ARG A 488 18.49 22.05 -9.42
C ARG A 488 18.90 23.19 -8.48
N ILE A 489 19.89 22.97 -7.62
CA ILE A 489 20.32 23.92 -6.58
C ILE A 489 21.77 24.31 -6.87
N GLU A 490 22.00 25.58 -7.24
CA GLU A 490 23.31 26.05 -7.70
C GLU A 490 23.65 27.43 -7.12
N GLY A 491 24.94 27.80 -7.15
CA GLY A 491 25.46 29.05 -6.59
C GLY A 491 25.95 28.95 -5.13
N HIS A 492 25.94 27.76 -4.54
CA HIS A 492 26.33 27.50 -3.14
C HIS A 492 27.83 27.27 -2.93
N LEU A 493 28.56 26.79 -3.94
CA LEU A 493 29.98 26.49 -3.82
C LEU A 493 30.79 27.71 -3.38
N GLY A 494 31.77 27.49 -2.49
CA GLY A 494 32.66 28.51 -1.97
C GLY A 494 32.03 29.50 -0.97
N LEU A 495 30.71 29.45 -0.76
CA LEU A 495 30.05 30.22 0.28
C LEU A 495 30.29 29.58 1.66
N PRO A 496 30.18 30.36 2.75
CA PRO A 496 30.03 29.80 4.09
C PRO A 496 28.82 28.88 4.15
N TYR A 497 29.00 27.68 4.74
CA TYR A 497 27.95 26.66 4.71
C TYR A 497 26.74 27.07 5.52
N GLU A 498 26.92 27.82 6.60
CA GLU A 498 25.81 28.39 7.38
C GLU A 498 24.96 29.33 6.52
N THR A 499 25.62 30.20 5.74
CA THR A 499 24.97 31.11 4.79
C THR A 499 24.28 30.32 3.66
N ALA A 500 24.93 29.27 3.16
CA ALA A 500 24.36 28.44 2.10
C ALA A 500 23.11 27.70 2.56
N VAL A 501 23.17 27.00 3.70
CA VAL A 501 22.05 26.28 4.32
C VAL A 501 20.89 27.23 4.58
N GLN A 502 21.17 28.41 5.18
CA GLN A 502 20.12 29.39 5.46
C GLN A 502 19.44 29.86 4.17
N ASN A 503 20.21 30.24 3.14
CA ASN A 503 19.65 30.71 1.88
C ASN A 503 18.82 29.63 1.18
N ILE A 504 19.28 28.36 1.20
CA ILE A 504 18.53 27.23 0.63
C ILE A 504 17.23 27.02 1.42
N ASN A 505 17.28 27.02 2.75
CA ASN A 505 16.11 26.86 3.60
C ASN A 505 15.12 28.03 3.46
N ASP A 506 15.61 29.26 3.29
CA ASP A 506 14.76 30.43 3.02
C ASP A 506 14.02 30.27 1.68
N LEU A 507 14.70 29.80 0.62
CA LEU A 507 14.07 29.51 -0.67
C LEU A 507 13.09 28.34 -0.57
N LYS A 508 13.47 27.26 0.13
CA LYS A 508 12.62 26.09 0.41
C LYS A 508 11.33 26.51 1.11
N MET A 509 11.42 27.29 2.20
CA MET A 509 10.27 27.79 2.95
C MET A 509 9.42 28.76 2.11
N LYS A 510 10.06 29.68 1.38
CA LYS A 510 9.36 30.67 0.55
C LYS A 510 8.49 30.02 -0.52
N TYR A 511 8.97 28.97 -1.16
CA TYR A 511 8.29 28.31 -2.29
C TYR A 511 7.65 26.97 -1.93
N GLY A 512 7.68 26.54 -0.66
CA GLY A 512 7.06 25.30 -0.21
C GLY A 512 7.68 24.02 -0.80
N LEU A 513 9.00 23.99 -0.97
CA LEU A 513 9.71 22.89 -1.63
C LEU A 513 9.95 21.72 -0.67
N ALA A 514 9.69 20.50 -1.14
CA ALA A 514 9.76 19.29 -0.34
C ALA A 514 11.13 18.59 -0.50
N PHE A 515 12.15 19.00 0.23
CA PHE A 515 13.45 18.31 0.34
C PHE A 515 14.17 18.77 1.61
N ASP A 516 15.14 18.02 2.14
CA ASP A 516 15.94 18.46 3.30
C ASP A 516 17.36 18.88 2.95
N VAL A 517 18.02 19.61 3.85
CA VAL A 517 19.41 20.06 3.69
C VAL A 517 20.25 19.49 4.81
N SER A 518 21.37 18.85 4.48
CA SER A 518 22.32 18.29 5.45
C SER A 518 23.72 18.82 5.18
N VAL A 519 24.52 18.98 6.23
CA VAL A 519 25.93 19.40 6.13
C VAL A 519 26.84 18.30 6.65
N LEU A 520 27.76 17.86 5.80
CA LEU A 520 28.81 16.91 6.16
C LEU A 520 30.18 17.60 6.12
N LEU A 521 30.95 17.42 7.18
CA LEU A 521 32.29 17.98 7.34
C LEU A 521 33.35 16.95 6.94
N LEU A 522 34.39 17.35 6.23
CA LEU A 522 35.51 16.47 5.92
C LEU A 522 36.37 16.16 7.16
N ASN A 523 36.48 17.11 8.10
CA ASN A 523 37.16 16.92 9.38
C ASN A 523 36.62 17.87 10.48
N ASP A 524 36.82 17.50 11.75
CA ASP A 524 36.29 18.23 12.92
C ASP A 524 36.92 19.61 13.15
N GLY A 525 38.09 19.89 12.56
CA GLY A 525 38.80 21.15 12.70
C GLY A 525 38.81 21.74 14.12
N LYS A 526 39.64 21.21 15.05
CA LYS A 526 39.74 21.75 16.42
C LYS A 526 39.99 23.28 16.41
N LYS A 527 39.06 24.06 16.99
CA LYS A 527 39.41 25.36 17.59
C LYS A 527 40.38 25.06 18.74
N THR A 528 41.59 25.59 18.69
CA THR A 528 42.49 25.58 19.86
C THR A 528 41.85 26.40 20.98
N ASP A 529 41.80 25.79 22.17
CA ASP A 529 41.12 26.23 23.40
C ASP A 529 41.48 27.65 23.89
N ASP A 530 40.58 28.13 24.75
CA ASP A 530 40.67 29.24 25.72
C ASP A 530 40.31 30.65 25.24
N GLU A 531 39.01 30.90 25.05
CA GLU A 531 38.37 32.06 25.69
C GLU A 531 36.91 31.74 25.99
N PRO A 532 36.42 31.95 27.23
CA PRO A 532 34.98 31.83 27.51
C PRO A 532 34.25 32.82 26.60
N GLU A 533 33.13 32.40 26.01
CA GLU A 533 32.28 33.29 25.21
C GLU A 533 31.82 34.45 26.10
N GLU A 534 32.56 35.57 26.04
CA GLU A 534 32.04 36.85 26.48
C GLU A 534 30.81 37.16 25.61
N PRO A 535 29.72 37.69 26.20
CA PRO A 535 28.58 38.13 25.41
C PRO A 535 29.07 39.09 24.32
N ARG A 536 28.90 38.69 23.06
CA ARG A 536 29.42 39.41 21.90
C ARG A 536 28.81 40.82 21.87
N LYS A 537 29.58 41.82 22.29
CA LYS A 537 29.22 43.24 22.21
C LYS A 537 29.42 43.68 20.76
N VAL A 538 28.39 44.27 20.16
CA VAL A 538 28.48 44.84 18.81
C VAL A 538 28.29 46.35 18.94
N SER A 539 29.34 47.12 18.64
CA SER A 539 29.27 48.58 18.65
C SER A 539 28.63 49.11 17.35
N ILE A 540 27.82 50.17 17.46
CA ILE A 540 27.27 50.90 16.30
C ILE A 540 28.41 51.44 15.42
N GLU A 541 29.53 51.82 16.04
CA GLU A 541 30.69 52.37 15.33
C GLU A 541 31.44 51.28 14.54
N GLU A 542 31.52 50.06 15.08
CA GLU A 542 32.09 48.91 14.35
C GLU A 542 31.25 48.50 13.14
N LEU A 543 29.92 48.54 13.27
CA LEU A 543 29.01 48.28 12.15
C LEU A 543 29.13 49.35 11.07
N ARG A 544 29.22 50.62 11.47
CA ARG A 544 29.47 51.72 10.54
C ARG A 544 30.82 51.55 9.83
N ASN A 545 31.87 51.17 10.55
CA ASN A 545 33.19 50.93 9.98
C ASN A 545 33.19 49.73 9.02
N LYS A 546 32.47 48.64 9.32
CA LYS A 546 32.27 47.50 8.41
C LYS A 546 31.51 47.91 7.15
N LEU A 547 30.44 48.69 7.29
CA LEU A 547 29.63 49.18 6.17
C LEU A 547 30.41 50.16 5.28
N LEU A 548 31.25 51.01 5.89
CA LEU A 548 32.21 51.87 5.20
C LEU A 548 33.33 51.08 4.51
N SER A 549 33.82 50.00 5.13
CA SER A 549 34.81 49.09 4.52
C SER A 549 34.22 48.41 3.30
N ILE A 550 33.02 47.83 3.41
CA ILE A 550 32.29 47.20 2.30
C ILE A 550 32.01 48.22 1.19
N SER A 551 31.54 49.41 1.54
CA SER A 551 31.32 50.49 0.58
C SER A 551 32.61 50.90 -0.12
N ASN A 552 33.74 50.94 0.60
CA ASN A 552 35.04 51.25 0.03
C ASN A 552 35.56 50.12 -0.88
N ASP A 553 35.40 48.86 -0.48
CA ASP A 553 35.77 47.67 -1.25
C ASP A 553 34.98 47.59 -2.55
N ILE A 554 33.67 47.89 -2.50
CA ILE A 554 32.78 47.98 -3.67
C ILE A 554 33.16 49.17 -4.56
N SER A 555 33.50 50.33 -3.98
CA SER A 555 33.79 51.56 -4.74
C SER A 555 35.13 51.56 -5.49
N LYS A 556 36.09 50.70 -5.11
CA LYS A 556 37.46 50.75 -5.63
C LYS A 556 37.76 49.77 -6.77
N GLU A 557 36.83 48.88 -7.15
CA GLU A 557 37.00 47.86 -8.22
C GLU A 557 38.36 47.09 -8.18
N THR A 558 39.04 47.07 -7.04
CA THR A 558 40.42 46.53 -6.88
C THR A 558 40.56 45.66 -5.63
N GLY A 559 39.49 45.46 -4.87
CA GLY A 559 39.45 44.57 -3.69
C GLY A 559 39.01 43.15 -4.04
N ASP A 560 39.52 42.17 -3.29
CA ASP A 560 39.16 40.75 -3.39
C ASP A 560 37.65 40.54 -3.16
N PRO A 561 36.88 40.15 -4.19
CA PRO A 561 35.43 39.99 -4.08
C PRO A 561 35.03 38.90 -3.08
N LYS A 562 35.92 37.94 -2.78
CA LYS A 562 35.69 36.93 -1.73
C LYS A 562 35.65 37.58 -0.35
N ASN A 563 36.54 38.54 -0.09
CA ASN A 563 36.52 39.32 1.15
C ASN A 563 35.30 40.26 1.22
N ALA A 564 34.88 40.87 0.12
CA ALA A 564 33.69 41.72 0.09
C ALA A 564 32.40 40.92 0.39
N LEU A 565 32.23 39.74 -0.22
CA LEU A 565 31.11 38.81 0.05
C LEU A 565 31.15 38.25 1.47
N LEU A 566 32.33 37.88 1.97
CA LEU A 566 32.51 37.43 3.35
C LEU A 566 32.17 38.55 4.34
N ASN A 567 32.58 39.78 4.06
CA ASN A 567 32.26 40.96 4.88
C ASN A 567 30.77 41.31 4.80
N LEU A 568 30.14 41.20 3.63
CA LEU A 568 28.69 41.37 3.47
C LEU A 568 27.91 40.32 4.27
N SER A 569 28.33 39.05 4.18
CA SER A 569 27.71 37.95 4.93
C SER A 569 27.88 38.12 6.43
N LYS A 570 29.06 38.56 6.89
CA LYS A 570 29.30 38.91 8.30
C LYS A 570 28.45 40.09 8.75
N LEU A 571 28.30 41.13 7.92
CA LEU A 571 27.47 42.29 8.20
C LEU A 571 25.98 41.91 8.25
N ASP A 572 25.49 41.10 7.31
CA ASP A 572 24.11 40.60 7.30
C ASP A 572 23.82 39.77 8.56
N SER A 573 24.75 38.90 8.96
CA SER A 573 24.67 38.14 10.21
C SER A 573 24.63 39.06 11.44
N ASP A 574 25.52 40.07 11.52
CA ASP A 574 25.57 41.03 12.63
C ASP A 574 24.30 41.92 12.71
N LEU A 575 23.76 42.36 11.56
CA LEU A 575 22.52 43.14 11.48
C LEU A 575 21.28 42.31 11.86
N LYS A 576 21.25 41.03 11.49
CA LYS A 576 20.20 40.10 11.91
C LYS A 576 20.28 39.78 13.41
N LEU A 577 21.47 39.77 14.00
CA LEU A 577 21.69 39.66 15.45
C LEU A 577 21.11 40.86 16.21
N LEU A 578 21.29 42.08 15.68
CA LEU A 578 20.67 43.30 16.20
C LEU A 578 19.14 43.26 16.19
N ASN A 579 18.54 42.68 15.14
CA ASN A 579 17.09 42.55 15.03
C ASN A 579 16.48 41.53 16.01
N LYS A 580 17.31 40.67 16.64
CA LYS A 580 16.89 39.63 17.59
C LYS A 580 17.22 39.97 19.06
N ALA A 581 17.89 41.09 19.33
CA ALA A 581 18.36 41.47 20.65
C ALA A 581 17.27 42.16 21.51
N LYS A 582 17.22 41.87 22.82
CA LYS A 582 16.60 42.76 23.82
C LYS A 582 17.62 43.82 24.25
N PHE A 583 17.24 45.08 24.14
CA PHE A 583 18.05 46.22 24.55
C PHE A 583 17.87 46.48 26.05
N GLU A 584 18.95 46.37 26.85
CA GLU A 584 19.01 46.98 28.18
C GLU A 584 19.84 48.27 28.09
N THR A 585 19.33 49.36 28.67
CA THR A 585 20.09 50.60 28.84
C THR A 585 20.84 50.55 30.18
N PRO A 586 22.18 50.51 30.20
CA PRO A 586 22.91 50.80 31.43
C PRO A 586 22.78 52.29 31.72
N SER A 587 22.46 52.63 32.95
CA SER A 587 22.49 53.99 33.47
C SER A 587 23.91 54.59 33.32
N GLY A 588 24.13 55.39 32.27
CA GLY A 588 25.20 56.40 32.21
C GLY A 588 26.42 56.11 31.30
N SER A 589 26.23 55.93 30.00
CA SER A 589 27.20 56.27 28.91
C SER A 589 26.51 55.98 27.56
N SER A 590 26.63 56.86 26.56
CA SER A 590 25.71 56.88 25.40
C SER A 590 26.03 55.95 24.22
N ASP A 591 27.12 55.18 24.24
CA ASP A 591 27.63 54.59 22.98
C ASP A 591 27.72 53.05 22.93
N ASP A 592 27.34 52.32 24.00
CA ASP A 592 27.40 50.85 24.04
C ASP A 592 26.03 50.20 24.27
N VAL A 593 25.59 49.38 23.31
CA VAL A 593 24.42 48.50 23.45
C VAL A 593 24.90 47.11 23.89
N THR A 594 24.47 46.65 25.07
CA THR A 594 24.77 45.29 25.56
C THR A 594 23.58 44.37 25.23
N ILE A 595 23.83 43.32 24.46
CA ILE A 595 22.82 42.31 24.10
C ILE A 595 22.67 41.36 25.30
N VAL A 596 21.50 41.37 25.95
CA VAL A 596 21.18 40.45 27.05
C VAL A 596 20.14 39.45 26.55
N LYS A 597 20.59 38.19 26.42
CA LYS A 597 19.88 36.97 25.97
C LYS A 597 19.61 36.81 24.46
N GLU A 598 20.19 35.74 23.92
CA GLU A 598 19.87 35.12 22.64
C GLU A 598 18.48 34.45 22.72
N ASP A 599 17.61 34.64 21.72
CA ASP A 599 16.36 33.86 21.56
C ASP A 599 16.77 32.42 21.14
N PRO A 600 16.38 31.37 21.90
CA PRO A 600 16.83 29.98 21.67
C PRO A 600 16.24 29.30 20.42
N ARG A 601 15.74 30.06 19.43
CA ARG A 601 15.23 29.55 18.15
C ARG A 601 16.21 29.68 16.98
N LYS A 602 17.50 29.48 17.24
CA LYS A 602 18.41 28.97 16.19
C LYS A 602 18.27 27.45 16.26
N GLU A 603 17.68 26.85 15.24
CA GLU A 603 17.98 25.45 14.95
C GLU A 603 19.50 25.37 14.77
N GLU A 604 20.18 24.73 15.70
CA GLU A 604 21.60 24.43 15.59
C GLU A 604 21.78 23.61 14.31
N ILE A 605 22.56 24.11 13.34
CA ILE A 605 22.79 23.40 12.08
C ILE A 605 23.54 22.12 12.46
N SER A 606 22.84 20.99 12.48
CA SER A 606 23.42 19.69 12.82
C SER A 606 24.47 19.32 11.78
N THR A 607 25.75 19.48 12.13
CA THR A 607 26.89 19.00 11.36
C THR A 607 27.24 17.57 11.75
N GLU A 608 27.81 16.84 10.79
CA GLU A 608 28.30 15.49 10.98
C GLU A 608 29.58 15.27 10.17
N LEU A 609 30.51 14.46 10.64
CA LEU A 609 31.64 14.03 9.82
C LEU A 609 31.18 13.18 8.64
N LEU A 610 31.77 13.44 7.46
CA LEU A 610 31.54 12.65 6.25
C LEU A 610 31.95 11.18 6.46
N SER A 611 33.04 10.93 7.20
CA SER A 611 33.49 9.57 7.54
C SER A 611 32.40 8.79 8.26
N ASP A 612 31.90 9.36 9.34
CA ASP A 612 30.91 8.74 10.23
C ASP A 612 29.59 8.54 9.49
N PHE A 613 29.22 9.52 8.66
CA PHE A 613 28.04 9.43 7.82
C PHE A 613 28.16 8.27 6.84
N LEU A 614 29.28 8.15 6.12
CA LEU A 614 29.48 7.11 5.11
C LEU A 614 29.64 5.70 5.72
N GLU A 615 30.11 5.59 6.96
CA GLU A 615 30.11 4.32 7.71
C GLU A 615 28.70 3.84 8.03
N ARG A 616 27.77 4.75 8.35
CA ARG A 616 26.38 4.40 8.68
C ARG A 616 25.47 4.35 7.44
N LYS A 617 25.70 5.21 6.46
CA LYS A 617 24.87 5.44 5.29
C LYS A 617 25.75 5.57 4.04
N SER A 618 25.81 4.50 3.24
CA SER A 618 26.36 4.57 1.89
C SER A 618 25.32 5.12 0.91
N GLY A 619 25.74 5.80 -0.16
CA GLY A 619 24.85 6.13 -1.29
C GLY A 619 24.74 7.60 -1.66
N LEU A 620 25.68 8.46 -1.25
CA LEU A 620 25.74 9.84 -1.75
C LEU A 620 25.97 9.86 -3.26
N GLU A 621 25.13 10.62 -3.98
CA GLU A 621 25.25 10.82 -5.43
C GLU A 621 25.35 12.29 -5.80
N HIS A 622 26.31 12.65 -6.66
CA HIS A 622 26.39 14.01 -7.19
C HIS A 622 25.40 14.19 -8.34
N LEU A 623 24.37 15.01 -8.11
CA LEU A 623 23.29 15.31 -9.07
C LEU A 623 23.12 16.82 -9.35
N SER A 624 23.92 17.70 -8.71
CA SER A 624 23.79 19.16 -8.81
C SER A 624 22.44 19.70 -8.32
N GLY A 625 21.81 19.00 -7.38
CA GLY A 625 20.45 19.26 -6.90
C GLY A 625 19.86 18.08 -6.14
N VAL A 626 18.53 18.05 -6.00
CA VAL A 626 17.82 17.00 -5.23
C VAL A 626 16.41 16.77 -5.79
N GLU A 627 15.94 15.52 -5.71
CA GLU A 627 14.55 15.16 -6.02
C GLU A 627 13.60 15.57 -4.88
N PRO A 628 12.30 15.80 -5.15
CA PRO A 628 11.29 15.95 -4.12
C PRO A 628 11.30 14.75 -3.15
N GLY A 629 11.33 15.02 -1.84
CA GLY A 629 11.45 14.02 -0.77
C GLY A 629 12.88 13.58 -0.45
N GLY A 630 13.87 14.03 -1.22
CA GLY A 630 15.29 13.73 -1.00
C GLY A 630 15.99 14.68 -0.02
N THR A 631 17.29 14.44 0.18
CA THR A 631 18.18 15.31 0.98
C THR A 631 19.29 15.88 0.11
N PHE A 632 19.41 17.21 0.09
CA PHE A 632 20.53 17.93 -0.50
C PHE A 632 21.67 18.02 0.52
N VAL A 633 22.84 17.49 0.18
CA VAL A 633 23.96 17.32 1.09
C VAL A 633 25.09 18.25 0.69
N LEU A 634 25.47 19.17 1.56
CA LEU A 634 26.62 20.05 1.40
C LEU A 634 27.86 19.43 2.04
N ILE A 635 28.92 19.22 1.26
CA ILE A 635 30.22 18.79 1.77
C ILE A 635 31.07 20.02 2.04
N CYS A 636 31.50 20.18 3.28
CA CYS A 636 32.26 21.33 3.75
C CYS A 636 33.57 20.88 4.38
N GLU A 637 34.59 21.76 4.40
CA GLU A 637 35.90 21.35 4.89
C GLU A 637 35.91 21.05 6.40
N SER A 638 35.54 22.03 7.22
CA SER A 638 35.44 21.94 8.67
C SER A 638 34.64 23.12 9.22
N GLU A 639 34.28 23.08 10.49
CA GLU A 639 33.65 24.23 11.17
C GLU A 639 34.54 25.47 11.15
N ALA A 640 35.86 25.28 11.22
CA ALA A 640 36.82 26.38 11.24
C ALA A 640 36.98 27.07 9.87
N ASN A 641 36.98 26.32 8.76
CA ASN A 641 37.15 26.90 7.42
C ASN A 641 35.83 27.27 6.74
N ASN A 642 34.67 26.87 7.32
CA ASN A 642 33.30 27.27 6.97
C ASN A 642 33.14 27.60 5.46
N GLN A 643 33.41 26.62 4.60
CA GLN A 643 33.31 26.76 3.14
C GLN A 643 32.72 25.49 2.53
N VAL A 644 31.72 25.67 1.68
CA VAL A 644 31.12 24.61 0.87
C VAL A 644 32.06 24.23 -0.27
N LEU A 645 32.41 22.95 -0.36
CA LEU A 645 33.35 22.43 -1.35
C LEU A 645 32.66 21.68 -2.49
N ALA A 646 31.60 20.93 -2.20
CA ALA A 646 30.82 20.17 -3.17
C ALA A 646 29.39 19.93 -2.66
N ASP A 647 28.51 19.51 -3.55
CA ASP A 647 27.20 18.98 -3.18
C ASP A 647 27.00 17.52 -3.61
N PHE A 648 26.17 16.82 -2.86
CA PHE A 648 25.67 15.49 -3.13
C PHE A 648 24.19 15.46 -2.81
N SER A 649 23.55 14.34 -3.13
CA SER A 649 22.15 14.11 -2.91
C SER A 649 21.93 12.70 -2.37
N LEU A 650 20.83 12.56 -1.63
CA LEU A 650 20.25 11.28 -1.25
C LEU A 650 18.81 11.27 -1.76
N PRO A 651 18.36 10.18 -2.39
CA PRO A 651 17.01 10.08 -2.92
C PRO A 651 15.94 9.90 -1.82
N TYR A 652 16.35 9.97 -0.55
CA TYR A 652 15.46 9.86 0.60
C TYR A 652 15.81 10.91 1.65
N LEU A 653 14.83 11.19 2.50
CA LEU A 653 14.99 12.05 3.65
C LEU A 653 15.98 11.42 4.64
N CYS A 654 17.08 12.09 4.91
CA CYS A 654 17.98 11.69 5.97
C CYS A 654 17.26 11.94 7.29
N CYS A 655 16.78 10.87 7.93
CA CYS A 655 16.36 10.95 9.31
C CYS A 655 17.50 11.57 10.13
N SER A 656 17.12 12.45 11.07
CA SER A 656 18.00 13.16 11.98
C SER A 656 19.02 12.23 12.65
N LYS A 657 20.07 12.83 13.23
CA LYS A 657 21.18 12.12 13.91
C LYS A 657 20.70 11.17 15.03
N GLU A 658 19.47 11.35 15.49
CA GLU A 658 18.83 10.40 16.39
C GLU A 658 18.20 9.27 15.59
N LYS A 659 18.54 8.02 15.95
CA LYS A 659 17.70 6.87 15.59
C LYS A 659 16.25 7.28 15.91
N PRO A 660 15.31 7.17 14.95
CA PRO A 660 13.92 7.44 15.24
C PRO A 660 13.56 6.59 16.44
N ASN A 661 13.10 7.24 17.52
CA ASN A 661 12.63 6.55 18.69
C ASN A 661 11.58 5.54 18.22
N VAL A 662 11.80 4.26 18.45
CA VAL A 662 10.83 3.21 18.17
C VAL A 662 10.00 3.09 19.43
N PRO A 663 8.74 3.54 19.44
CA PRO A 663 7.94 3.47 20.66
C PRO A 663 7.92 2.04 21.19
N PRO A 664 7.99 1.85 22.51
CA PRO A 664 8.04 0.53 23.10
C PRO A 664 6.77 -0.26 22.81
N ILE A 665 6.85 -1.57 22.95
CA ILE A 665 5.72 -2.47 22.75
C ILE A 665 5.34 -3.07 24.10
N ALA A 666 4.12 -2.77 24.54
CA ALA A 666 3.52 -3.37 25.72
C ALA A 666 2.70 -4.60 25.32
N LEU A 667 2.86 -5.72 26.03
CA LEU A 667 2.14 -6.96 25.79
C LEU A 667 1.17 -7.26 26.92
N ASP A 668 0.04 -7.88 26.61
CA ASP A 668 -0.97 -8.22 27.62
C ASP A 668 -0.43 -9.18 28.68
N ASP A 669 -0.82 -8.93 29.93
CA ASP A 669 -0.47 -9.76 31.09
C ASP A 669 -1.64 -10.61 31.54
N ASN A 670 -1.33 -11.78 32.11
CA ASN A 670 -2.31 -12.63 32.76
C ASN A 670 -1.83 -12.98 34.15
N VAL A 671 -2.66 -12.71 35.16
CA VAL A 671 -2.35 -13.01 36.56
C VAL A 671 -3.56 -13.65 37.24
N SER A 672 -3.30 -14.43 38.28
CA SER A 672 -4.36 -14.92 39.17
C SER A 672 -4.27 -14.27 40.54
N CYS A 673 -5.42 -13.97 41.13
CA CYS A 673 -5.53 -13.33 42.44
C CYS A 673 -6.55 -14.10 43.29
N MET A 674 -6.25 -14.36 44.56
CA MET A 674 -7.27 -14.90 45.46
C MET A 674 -8.25 -13.80 45.86
N ILE A 675 -9.52 -14.14 45.95
CA ILE A 675 -10.57 -13.22 46.40
C ILE A 675 -10.16 -12.51 47.71
N GLY A 676 -10.19 -11.17 47.70
CA GLY A 676 -9.84 -10.35 48.87
C GLY A 676 -8.35 -10.22 49.19
N GLN A 677 -7.47 -10.87 48.42
CA GLN A 677 -6.02 -10.77 48.58
C GLN A 677 -5.42 -9.75 47.61
N THR A 678 -4.19 -9.32 47.91
CA THR A 678 -3.40 -8.45 47.03
C THR A 678 -2.39 -9.28 46.24
N VAL A 679 -2.28 -9.02 44.93
CA VAL A 679 -1.24 -9.57 44.06
C VAL A 679 -0.37 -8.44 43.50
N ILE A 680 0.94 -8.68 43.40
CA ILE A 680 1.91 -7.78 42.76
C ILE A 680 2.16 -8.28 41.34
N ILE A 681 2.05 -7.38 40.36
CA ILE A 681 2.08 -7.68 38.93
C ILE A 681 3.25 -6.91 38.31
N SER A 682 4.21 -7.65 37.76
CA SER A 682 5.39 -7.12 37.06
C SER A 682 5.12 -7.09 35.56
N VAL A 683 4.50 -6.00 35.09
CA VAL A 683 4.10 -5.86 33.69
C VAL A 683 5.27 -5.62 32.72
N LEU A 684 6.46 -5.28 33.23
CA LEU A 684 7.64 -5.06 32.38
C LEU A 684 8.36 -6.35 31.97
N ASP A 685 7.97 -7.52 32.49
CA ASP A 685 8.68 -8.78 32.26
C ASP A 685 8.56 -9.28 30.81
N ASN A 686 7.49 -8.91 30.12
CA ASN A 686 7.16 -9.25 28.72
C ASN A 686 7.17 -8.03 27.78
N ASP A 687 7.27 -6.81 28.30
CA ASP A 687 7.36 -5.58 27.52
C ASP A 687 8.77 -5.38 26.98
N TYR A 688 8.90 -4.81 25.78
CA TYR A 688 10.20 -4.59 25.18
C TYR A 688 10.27 -3.29 24.40
N ASP A 689 11.50 -2.77 24.34
CA ASP A 689 11.86 -1.62 23.54
C ASP A 689 12.97 -2.01 22.56
N ALA A 690 12.82 -1.60 21.30
CA ALA A 690 13.77 -1.96 20.25
C ALA A 690 15.07 -1.13 20.31
N ASP A 691 15.05 -0.03 21.05
CA ASP A 691 16.18 0.87 21.30
C ASP A 691 16.90 0.55 22.62
N ASN A 692 16.34 -0.37 23.43
CA ASN A 692 16.78 -0.74 24.78
C ASN A 692 16.74 0.43 25.77
N ASP A 693 15.80 1.36 25.60
CA ASP A 693 15.57 2.45 26.52
C ASP A 693 14.92 1.98 27.84
N ILE A 694 15.06 2.79 28.90
CA ILE A 694 14.50 2.45 30.22
C ILE A 694 12.99 2.69 30.21
N LEU A 695 12.21 1.64 30.48
CA LEU A 695 10.75 1.71 30.46
C LEU A 695 10.15 2.15 31.80
N THR A 696 9.17 3.05 31.70
CA THR A 696 8.34 3.51 32.82
C THR A 696 6.87 3.19 32.58
N VAL A 697 6.19 2.65 33.57
CA VAL A 697 4.79 2.18 33.43
C VAL A 697 3.81 3.33 33.69
N VAL A 698 2.78 3.45 32.86
CA VAL A 698 1.71 4.44 32.98
C VAL A 698 0.35 3.74 33.03
N LYS A 699 -0.37 3.91 34.15
CA LYS A 699 -1.74 3.38 34.30
C LYS A 699 -2.72 4.15 33.41
N LYS A 700 -3.54 3.45 32.62
CA LYS A 700 -4.55 4.07 31.75
C LYS A 700 -6.00 3.88 32.23
N SER A 701 -6.31 2.78 32.92
CA SER A 701 -7.64 2.57 33.50
C SER A 701 -7.60 1.87 34.87
N ASN A 702 -8.75 1.84 35.54
CA ASN A 702 -8.95 1.09 36.79
C ASN A 702 -9.81 -0.16 36.52
N PRO A 703 -9.61 -1.24 37.31
CA PRO A 703 -10.49 -2.39 37.31
C PRO A 703 -11.90 -2.06 37.82
N SER A 704 -12.86 -2.93 37.50
CA SER A 704 -14.27 -2.75 37.89
C SER A 704 -14.60 -3.37 39.25
N TYR A 705 -13.84 -4.38 39.68
CA TYR A 705 -14.12 -5.20 40.86
C TYR A 705 -12.90 -5.32 41.79
N GLY A 706 -12.06 -4.30 41.78
CA GLY A 706 -10.86 -4.22 42.60
C GLY A 706 -10.22 -2.85 42.55
N THR A 707 -9.15 -2.69 43.32
CA THR A 707 -8.34 -1.49 43.32
C THR A 707 -6.95 -1.80 42.82
N VAL A 708 -6.43 -0.97 41.90
CA VAL A 708 -5.07 -1.09 41.39
C VAL A 708 -4.24 0.16 41.69
N VAL A 709 -3.05 -0.06 42.24
CA VAL A 709 -2.07 0.99 42.57
C VAL A 709 -0.78 0.72 41.78
N LEU A 710 -0.28 1.73 41.08
CA LEU A 710 1.05 1.69 40.47
C LEU A 710 2.09 1.99 41.56
N ASN A 711 2.99 1.04 41.82
CA ASN A 711 4.05 1.16 42.81
C ASN A 711 5.24 1.95 42.24
N SER A 712 6.08 2.51 43.13
CA SER A 712 7.24 3.32 42.74
C SER A 712 8.33 2.56 41.98
N ASN A 713 8.29 1.22 42.02
CA ASN A 713 9.22 0.34 41.30
C ASN A 713 8.68 -0.14 39.93
N GLY A 714 7.56 0.42 39.45
CA GLY A 714 6.97 0.07 38.15
C GLY A 714 6.03 -1.14 38.15
N THR A 715 5.82 -1.80 39.28
CA THR A 715 4.85 -2.91 39.41
C THR A 715 3.44 -2.40 39.77
N PHE A 716 2.39 -3.17 39.47
CA PHE A 716 1.04 -2.91 39.96
C PHE A 716 0.69 -3.76 41.18
N SER A 717 0.08 -3.16 42.20
CA SER A 717 -0.59 -3.87 43.29
C SER A 717 -2.09 -3.90 43.02
N TYR A 718 -2.65 -5.08 42.75
CA TYR A 718 -4.08 -5.28 42.58
C TYR A 718 -4.68 -5.96 43.81
N THR A 719 -5.82 -5.47 44.30
CA THR A 719 -6.61 -6.10 45.37
C THR A 719 -8.06 -6.21 44.94
N HIS A 720 -8.60 -7.42 44.91
CA HIS A 720 -10.00 -7.67 44.58
C HIS A 720 -10.94 -7.20 45.72
N ASP A 721 -12.11 -6.68 45.40
CA ASP A 721 -13.03 -6.04 46.35
C ASP A 721 -13.90 -7.00 47.18
N ASN A 722 -13.72 -8.32 47.01
CA ASN A 722 -14.54 -9.41 47.56
C ASN A 722 -15.93 -9.56 46.92
N SER A 723 -16.18 -8.97 45.76
CA SER A 723 -17.40 -9.25 44.99
C SER A 723 -17.41 -10.68 44.45
N VAL A 724 -18.51 -11.09 43.82
CA VAL A 724 -18.65 -12.45 43.26
C VAL A 724 -18.06 -12.59 41.85
N ASN A 725 -17.47 -11.53 41.30
CA ASN A 725 -16.94 -11.54 39.95
C ASN A 725 -15.58 -12.23 39.91
N LEU A 726 -15.47 -13.27 39.10
CA LEU A 726 -14.23 -14.04 39.01
C LEU A 726 -13.22 -13.51 37.97
N LYS A 727 -13.54 -12.40 37.32
CA LYS A 727 -12.70 -11.81 36.28
C LYS A 727 -12.71 -10.30 36.41
N ASP A 728 -11.53 -9.72 36.27
CA ASP A 728 -11.34 -8.28 36.27
C ASP A 728 -10.23 -7.93 35.29
N SER A 729 -10.13 -6.66 34.90
CA SER A 729 -9.05 -6.19 34.04
C SER A 729 -8.83 -4.69 34.16
N PHE A 730 -7.61 -4.26 33.86
CA PHE A 730 -7.27 -2.86 33.69
C PHE A 730 -6.22 -2.70 32.60
N THR A 731 -6.00 -1.47 32.14
CA THR A 731 -5.09 -1.18 31.04
C THR A 731 -3.95 -0.26 31.44
N TYR A 732 -2.80 -0.43 30.80
CA TYR A 732 -1.60 0.36 30.98
C TYR A 732 -0.89 0.59 29.64
N CYS A 733 0.11 1.46 29.63
CA CYS A 733 1.13 1.52 28.59
C CYS A 733 2.50 1.71 29.25
N VAL A 734 3.58 1.54 28.51
CA VAL A 734 4.94 1.88 28.94
C VAL A 734 5.45 3.08 28.15
N ASN A 735 6.37 3.84 28.74
CA ASN A 735 6.98 5.03 28.15
C ASN A 735 8.50 4.93 28.30
N ASP A 736 9.22 5.16 27.21
CA ASP A 736 10.69 5.09 27.10
C ASP A 736 11.41 6.41 27.46
N GLY A 737 10.66 7.43 27.89
CA GLY A 737 11.12 8.79 28.13
C GLY A 737 10.85 9.77 26.98
N LYS A 738 10.41 9.27 25.82
CA LYS A 738 10.04 10.04 24.63
C LYS A 738 8.59 9.77 24.20
N ASP A 739 8.21 8.51 24.01
CA ASP A 739 6.90 8.09 23.47
C ASP A 739 6.20 7.01 24.33
N ASP A 740 4.86 6.98 24.28
CA ASP A 740 4.04 5.93 24.88
C ASP A 740 3.92 4.72 23.93
N SER A 741 3.91 3.51 24.49
CA SER A 741 3.59 2.27 23.78
C SER A 741 2.12 2.18 23.34
N ASN A 742 1.77 1.10 22.64
CA ASN A 742 0.38 0.64 22.58
C ASN A 742 -0.21 0.40 23.98
N ILE A 743 -1.54 0.46 24.09
CA ILE A 743 -2.24 0.09 25.33
C ILE A 743 -2.26 -1.43 25.44
N ALA A 744 -1.77 -1.96 26.56
CA ALA A 744 -1.86 -3.35 26.95
C ALA A 744 -2.87 -3.54 28.09
N THR A 745 -3.41 -4.75 28.20
CA THR A 745 -4.41 -5.14 29.18
C THR A 745 -3.83 -6.15 30.13
N VAL A 746 -4.03 -5.92 31.43
CA VAL A 746 -3.81 -6.92 32.46
C VAL A 746 -5.12 -7.64 32.70
N PHE A 747 -5.17 -8.93 32.38
CA PHE A 747 -6.28 -9.82 32.68
C PHE A 747 -6.06 -10.50 34.02
N ILE A 748 -7.08 -10.44 34.88
CA ILE A 748 -7.00 -10.94 36.24
C ILE A 748 -8.07 -12.01 36.44
N ASP A 749 -7.64 -13.25 36.61
CA ASP A 749 -8.52 -14.35 36.99
C ASP A 749 -8.58 -14.47 38.52
N ILE A 750 -9.76 -14.27 39.09
CA ILE A 750 -9.98 -14.31 40.53
C ILE A 750 -10.34 -15.74 40.95
N LYS A 751 -9.55 -16.28 41.88
CA LYS A 751 -9.76 -17.60 42.47
C LYS A 751 -10.45 -17.46 43.82
N SER A 752 -11.40 -18.35 44.09
CA SER A 752 -12.07 -18.47 45.38
C SER A 752 -11.91 -19.90 45.87
N ALA A 753 -11.68 -20.08 47.17
CA ALA A 753 -11.86 -21.38 47.79
C ALA A 753 -13.37 -21.62 48.02
N PRO A 754 -13.83 -22.88 48.03
CA PRO A 754 -15.18 -23.21 48.43
C PRO A 754 -15.43 -22.85 49.91
N VAL A 755 -16.68 -22.62 50.27
CA VAL A 755 -17.12 -22.34 51.65
C VAL A 755 -18.03 -23.46 52.13
N ALA A 756 -17.57 -24.18 53.17
CA ALA A 756 -18.37 -25.20 53.85
C ALA A 756 -19.13 -24.56 55.02
N ILE A 757 -20.40 -24.90 55.19
CA ILE A 757 -21.25 -24.38 56.25
C ILE A 757 -21.68 -25.52 57.18
N ASP A 758 -21.68 -25.28 58.49
CA ASP A 758 -22.10 -26.28 59.48
C ASP A 758 -23.49 -26.85 59.18
N ASP A 759 -23.61 -28.17 59.34
CA ASP A 759 -24.86 -28.91 59.14
C ASP A 759 -25.45 -29.39 60.45
N HIS A 760 -26.77 -29.58 60.41
CA HIS A 760 -27.50 -30.24 61.47
C HIS A 760 -28.33 -31.38 60.92
N ALA A 761 -28.24 -32.53 61.57
CA ALA A 761 -29.07 -33.68 61.26
C ALA A 761 -29.66 -34.28 62.53
N SER A 762 -30.67 -35.11 62.36
CA SER A 762 -31.20 -35.90 63.46
C SER A 762 -31.53 -37.31 62.99
N THR A 763 -31.41 -38.25 63.91
CA THR A 763 -31.85 -39.63 63.71
C THR A 763 -32.33 -40.19 65.05
N GLU A 764 -33.04 -41.31 64.99
CA GLU A 764 -33.45 -42.02 66.21
C GLU A 764 -32.29 -42.85 66.77
N ASN A 765 -32.43 -43.32 68.01
CA ASN A 765 -31.41 -44.19 68.59
C ASN A 765 -31.27 -45.48 67.76
N GLY A 766 -30.05 -45.81 67.33
CA GLY A 766 -29.76 -46.93 66.41
C GLY A 766 -30.10 -46.67 64.94
N GLY A 767 -30.68 -45.49 64.65
CA GLY A 767 -31.02 -45.06 63.30
C GLY A 767 -29.83 -44.55 62.51
N TYR A 768 -30.07 -44.33 61.22
CA TYR A 768 -29.16 -43.63 60.33
C TYR A 768 -29.81 -42.41 59.69
N VAL A 769 -28.98 -41.51 59.16
CA VAL A 769 -29.40 -40.38 58.34
C VAL A 769 -28.33 -40.12 57.26
N ASP A 770 -28.79 -39.92 56.03
CA ASP A 770 -27.93 -39.43 54.94
C ASP A 770 -28.00 -37.91 54.92
N ILE A 771 -26.83 -37.28 55.07
CA ILE A 771 -26.72 -35.83 55.23
C ILE A 771 -26.13 -35.28 53.92
N ALA A 772 -26.94 -34.49 53.22
CA ALA A 772 -26.53 -33.79 52.01
C ALA A 772 -25.76 -32.52 52.36
N VAL A 773 -24.53 -32.69 52.87
CA VAL A 773 -23.69 -31.60 53.39
C VAL A 773 -23.32 -30.54 52.35
N LYS A 774 -23.54 -30.80 51.05
CA LYS A 774 -23.30 -29.81 49.99
C LYS A 774 -24.45 -28.85 49.75
N ASP A 775 -25.61 -29.06 50.37
CA ASP A 775 -26.84 -28.31 50.05
C ASP A 775 -26.80 -26.86 50.54
N ASN A 776 -26.00 -26.58 51.57
CA ASN A 776 -25.73 -25.27 52.15
C ASN A 776 -24.33 -24.75 51.81
N ASP A 777 -23.44 -25.61 51.34
CA ASP A 777 -22.12 -25.24 50.87
C ASP A 777 -22.16 -24.56 49.49
N TYR A 778 -21.22 -23.67 49.24
CA TYR A 778 -21.13 -23.00 47.95
C TYR A 778 -19.68 -22.74 47.55
N ASP A 779 -19.46 -22.64 46.24
CA ASP A 779 -18.25 -22.09 45.67
C ASP A 779 -18.62 -21.09 44.59
N LEU A 780 -17.91 -19.96 44.59
CA LEU A 780 -18.05 -18.93 43.59
C LEU A 780 -17.27 -19.28 42.32
N GLY A 781 -16.17 -20.06 42.46
CA GLY A 781 -15.19 -20.40 41.44
C GLY A 781 -15.59 -21.55 40.52
N ASN A 782 -15.62 -22.76 41.09
CA ASN A 782 -15.68 -24.02 40.35
C ASN A 782 -16.74 -24.98 40.91
N THR A 783 -17.38 -25.75 40.03
CA THR A 783 -18.22 -26.90 40.39
C THR A 783 -17.85 -28.05 39.45
N PRO A 784 -17.67 -29.31 39.92
CA PRO A 784 -18.30 -29.93 41.10
C PRO A 784 -17.45 -29.96 42.38
N LEU A 785 -18.11 -29.86 43.54
CA LEU A 785 -17.51 -29.96 44.87
C LEU A 785 -17.40 -31.42 45.36
N THR A 786 -16.23 -31.77 45.89
CA THR A 786 -15.94 -33.07 46.51
C THR A 786 -15.89 -32.94 48.03
N VAL A 787 -16.48 -33.91 48.75
CA VAL A 787 -16.62 -33.88 50.21
C VAL A 787 -15.58 -34.78 50.86
N HIS A 788 -14.93 -34.30 51.93
CA HIS A 788 -13.97 -35.07 52.70
C HIS A 788 -14.31 -35.02 54.19
N ILE A 789 -14.47 -36.19 54.82
CA ILE A 789 -14.63 -36.28 56.28
C ILE A 789 -13.27 -36.07 56.92
N LYS A 790 -13.18 -35.09 57.83
CA LYS A 790 -11.94 -34.74 58.53
C LYS A 790 -11.81 -35.47 59.85
N ASN A 791 -12.84 -35.38 60.69
CA ASN A 791 -12.89 -36.09 61.98
C ASN A 791 -14.18 -36.91 62.04
N HIS A 792 -14.09 -38.16 62.46
CA HIS A 792 -15.23 -39.06 62.62
C HIS A 792 -15.98 -38.82 63.95
N PRO A 793 -17.27 -39.20 64.02
CA PRO A 793 -18.07 -39.06 65.24
C PRO A 793 -17.68 -40.06 66.33
N THR A 794 -18.06 -39.79 67.59
CA THR A 794 -17.63 -40.60 68.75
C THR A 794 -18.64 -41.69 69.12
N HIS A 795 -19.92 -41.50 68.80
CA HIS A 795 -21.02 -42.39 69.18
C HIS A 795 -21.76 -42.98 67.95
N GLY A 796 -21.14 -42.90 66.78
CA GLY A 796 -21.64 -43.41 65.52
C GLY A 796 -20.52 -43.62 64.50
N THR A 797 -20.88 -43.96 63.27
CA THR A 797 -19.97 -43.96 62.13
C THR A 797 -20.44 -42.97 61.07
N ALA A 798 -19.50 -42.24 60.47
CA ALA A 798 -19.76 -41.38 59.32
C ALA A 798 -19.03 -41.92 58.10
N THR A 799 -19.75 -42.21 57.03
CA THR A 799 -19.22 -42.75 55.78
C THR A 799 -19.73 -41.96 54.59
N LEU A 800 -18.83 -41.52 53.70
CA LEU A 800 -19.19 -40.82 52.47
C LEU A 800 -19.79 -41.80 51.45
N ASN A 801 -21.00 -41.52 50.99
CA ASN A 801 -21.67 -42.27 49.94
C ASN A 801 -21.16 -41.84 48.55
N SER A 802 -21.39 -42.68 47.54
CA SER A 802 -20.94 -42.41 46.15
C SER A 802 -21.61 -41.19 45.50
N ASP A 803 -22.75 -40.74 46.01
CA ASP A 803 -23.45 -39.53 45.55
C ASP A 803 -22.94 -38.23 46.23
N GLY A 804 -22.01 -38.37 47.18
CA GLY A 804 -21.43 -37.24 47.91
C GLY A 804 -22.22 -36.82 49.16
N THR A 805 -23.27 -37.56 49.55
CA THR A 805 -23.87 -37.43 50.89
C THR A 805 -23.04 -38.17 51.94
N ILE A 806 -23.11 -37.76 53.21
CA ILE A 806 -22.47 -38.49 54.31
C ILE A 806 -23.55 -39.26 55.08
N ARG A 807 -23.44 -40.59 55.11
CA ARG A 807 -24.26 -41.43 55.98
C ARG A 807 -23.70 -41.41 57.40
N TYR A 808 -24.49 -40.93 58.35
CA TYR A 808 -24.26 -41.14 59.77
C TYR A 808 -25.11 -42.30 60.28
N GLN A 809 -24.50 -43.26 60.98
CA GLN A 809 -25.18 -44.38 61.64
C GLN A 809 -24.87 -44.34 63.13
N HIS A 810 -25.89 -44.22 63.98
CA HIS A 810 -25.71 -44.24 65.42
C HIS A 810 -25.42 -45.66 65.92
N THR A 811 -24.55 -45.82 66.93
CA THR A 811 -24.13 -47.13 67.49
C THR A 811 -24.89 -47.56 68.75
N ASP A 812 -26.16 -47.16 68.87
CA ASP A 812 -27.04 -47.47 70.01
C ASP A 812 -26.44 -47.06 71.39
N SER A 813 -25.96 -45.83 71.49
CA SER A 813 -25.42 -45.26 72.73
C SER A 813 -26.49 -44.49 73.53
N THR A 814 -26.22 -44.14 74.79
CA THR A 814 -27.11 -43.25 75.56
C THR A 814 -26.88 -41.76 75.26
N SER A 815 -26.01 -41.42 74.31
CA SER A 815 -25.73 -40.02 73.97
C SER A 815 -26.87 -39.43 73.14
N LEU A 816 -27.38 -38.27 73.55
CA LEU A 816 -28.44 -37.55 72.83
C LEU A 816 -27.91 -36.67 71.69
N THR A 817 -26.58 -36.57 71.55
CA THR A 817 -25.93 -35.82 70.47
C THR A 817 -24.63 -36.49 70.04
N ASP A 818 -24.23 -36.29 68.80
CA ASP A 818 -22.93 -36.67 68.26
C ASP A 818 -22.49 -35.64 67.21
N SER A 819 -21.24 -35.65 66.78
CA SER A 819 -20.77 -34.70 65.77
C SER A 819 -19.56 -35.20 65.01
N PHE A 820 -19.43 -34.79 63.76
CA PHE A 820 -18.24 -35.02 62.95
C PHE A 820 -17.90 -33.74 62.17
N THR A 821 -16.69 -33.64 61.63
CA THR A 821 -16.31 -32.47 60.81
C THR A 821 -15.92 -32.88 59.40
N TYR A 822 -16.18 -32.01 58.44
CA TYR A 822 -15.88 -32.21 57.03
C TYR A 822 -15.33 -30.92 56.41
N TYR A 823 -14.79 -31.04 55.20
CA TYR A 823 -14.50 -29.92 54.32
C TYR A 823 -14.80 -30.34 52.89
N ILE A 824 -14.96 -29.37 52.00
CA ILE A 824 -15.17 -29.59 50.57
C ILE A 824 -13.98 -29.05 49.77
N ASN A 825 -13.74 -29.64 48.61
CA ASN A 825 -12.67 -29.27 47.70
C ASN A 825 -13.23 -29.12 46.28
N ASP A 826 -12.87 -28.03 45.61
CA ASP A 826 -13.33 -27.64 44.26
C ASP A 826 -12.41 -28.16 43.13
N GLY A 827 -11.40 -28.95 43.49
CA GLY A 827 -10.33 -29.44 42.60
C GLY A 827 -9.02 -28.66 42.74
N GLU A 828 -9.01 -27.49 43.36
CA GLU A 828 -7.83 -26.66 43.55
C GLU A 828 -7.58 -26.30 45.03
N PHE A 829 -8.61 -25.92 45.77
CA PHE A 829 -8.52 -25.46 47.15
C PHE A 829 -9.49 -26.19 48.10
N ASP A 830 -9.03 -26.43 49.32
CA ASP A 830 -9.88 -26.90 50.41
C ASP A 830 -10.67 -25.73 51.02
N SER A 831 -11.91 -25.98 51.40
CA SER A 831 -12.73 -25.04 52.17
C SER A 831 -12.24 -24.90 53.61
N ASN A 832 -12.89 -24.00 54.36
CA ASN A 832 -12.91 -24.09 55.81
C ASN A 832 -13.48 -25.44 56.28
N ILE A 833 -13.18 -25.81 57.53
CA ILE A 833 -13.77 -27.00 58.16
C ILE A 833 -15.16 -26.63 58.67
N ALA A 834 -16.17 -27.42 58.30
CA ALA A 834 -17.52 -27.34 58.82
C ALA A 834 -17.81 -28.52 59.76
N THR A 835 -18.71 -28.30 60.71
CA THR A 835 -19.14 -29.28 61.71
C THR A 835 -20.55 -29.75 61.42
N VAL A 836 -20.75 -31.05 61.38
CA VAL A 836 -22.08 -31.66 61.36
C VAL A 836 -22.43 -32.06 62.79
N THR A 837 -23.50 -31.49 63.33
CA THR A 837 -24.03 -31.88 64.64
C THR A 837 -25.29 -32.72 64.48
N ILE A 838 -25.28 -33.91 65.09
CA ILE A 838 -26.36 -34.88 65.02
C ILE A 838 -27.07 -34.90 66.37
N SER A 839 -28.38 -34.64 66.37
CA SER A 839 -29.23 -34.82 67.54
C SER A 839 -29.93 -36.18 67.49
N ILE A 840 -29.82 -36.96 68.56
CA ILE A 840 -30.47 -38.27 68.68
C ILE A 840 -31.78 -38.08 69.47
N ALA A 841 -32.93 -38.17 68.79
CA ALA A 841 -34.26 -37.94 69.38
C ALA A 841 -35.30 -38.97 68.89
N PRO A 842 -36.31 -39.35 69.70
CA PRO A 842 -37.48 -40.11 69.22
C PRO A 842 -38.38 -39.19 68.36
N PRO A 843 -39.10 -39.68 67.32
CA PRO A 843 -39.73 -38.80 66.33
C PRO A 843 -41.06 -38.20 66.85
N PRO A 844 -41.20 -36.85 66.85
CA PRO A 844 -42.41 -36.23 66.29
C PRO A 844 -42.22 -34.85 65.60
N CYS A 845 -43.29 -34.45 64.91
CA CYS A 845 -43.48 -33.37 63.92
C CYS A 845 -43.44 -31.90 64.44
N ASP A 846 -43.31 -30.99 63.46
CA ASP A 846 -43.72 -29.57 63.40
C ASP A 846 -42.73 -28.42 63.76
N SER A 847 -42.20 -27.79 62.70
CA SER A 847 -42.21 -26.32 62.55
C SER A 847 -42.48 -25.94 61.08
N GLY A 848 -43.72 -25.54 60.79
CA GLY A 848 -44.22 -25.04 59.49
C GLY A 848 -45.02 -23.75 59.70
N MET A 849 -45.09 -22.82 58.74
CA MET A 849 -46.12 -21.75 58.77
C MET A 849 -47.46 -22.39 58.41
N ASP A 850 -48.61 -21.88 58.83
CA ASP A 850 -49.85 -22.65 58.57
C ASP A 850 -50.70 -22.07 57.45
N VAL A 851 -50.74 -20.75 57.23
CA VAL A 851 -51.53 -20.15 56.12
C VAL A 851 -50.86 -18.92 55.52
N VAL A 852 -50.83 -18.81 54.17
CA VAL A 852 -50.32 -17.64 53.42
C VAL A 852 -51.38 -17.10 52.48
N PHE A 853 -51.58 -15.78 52.48
CA PHE A 853 -52.45 -15.07 51.54
C PHE A 853 -51.64 -14.38 50.45
N ILE A 854 -52.06 -14.53 49.20
CA ILE A 854 -51.45 -13.90 48.04
C ILE A 854 -52.51 -13.08 47.31
N PHE A 855 -52.21 -11.82 47.07
CA PHE A 855 -53.06 -10.93 46.29
C PHE A 855 -52.35 -10.54 45.00
N ASP A 856 -53.05 -10.68 43.89
CA ASP A 856 -52.59 -10.21 42.58
C ASP A 856 -53.02 -8.74 42.35
N TYR A 857 -52.10 -7.90 41.86
CA TYR A 857 -52.29 -6.45 41.78
C TYR A 857 -52.21 -5.94 40.34
N THR A 858 -53.35 -5.55 39.77
CA THR A 858 -53.42 -4.92 38.44
C THR A 858 -54.32 -3.67 38.43
N GLY A 859 -54.12 -2.74 39.36
CA GLY A 859 -54.86 -1.47 39.41
C GLY A 859 -55.35 -1.06 40.80
N SER A 860 -56.47 -0.34 40.91
CA SER A 860 -56.97 0.17 42.20
C SER A 860 -57.59 -0.95 43.07
N MET A 861 -56.74 -1.57 43.90
CA MET A 861 -57.06 -2.62 44.89
C MET A 861 -58.07 -2.27 45.99
N SER A 862 -58.51 -1.02 46.06
CA SER A 862 -59.27 -0.49 47.20
C SER A 862 -60.56 -1.28 47.48
N GLY A 863 -61.23 -1.79 46.45
CA GLY A 863 -62.43 -2.62 46.60
C GLY A 863 -62.19 -4.01 47.22
N GLN A 864 -61.14 -4.73 46.81
CA GLN A 864 -60.81 -6.06 47.35
C GLN A 864 -60.25 -6.00 48.76
N ILE A 865 -59.38 -5.01 49.01
CA ILE A 865 -58.82 -4.81 50.33
C ILE A 865 -59.95 -4.47 51.33
N ASP A 866 -60.90 -3.61 50.95
CA ASP A 866 -62.02 -3.27 51.81
C ASP A 866 -63.00 -4.44 52.00
N ALA A 867 -63.15 -5.31 51.01
CA ALA A 867 -63.91 -6.55 51.15
C ALA A 867 -63.22 -7.58 52.07
N ALA A 868 -61.90 -7.78 51.94
CA ALA A 868 -61.10 -8.63 52.83
C ALA A 868 -61.11 -8.10 54.27
N LYS A 869 -61.03 -6.78 54.46
CA LYS A 869 -61.18 -6.12 55.78
C LYS A 869 -62.56 -6.35 56.39
N THR A 870 -63.60 -6.40 55.58
CA THR A 870 -64.96 -6.68 56.03
C THR A 870 -65.12 -8.15 56.44
N GLY A 871 -64.46 -9.08 55.75
CA GLY A 871 -64.49 -10.53 56.03
C GLY A 871 -63.46 -11.07 57.03
N ALA A 872 -62.47 -10.26 57.42
CA ALA A 872 -61.28 -10.68 58.17
C ALA A 872 -61.57 -11.42 59.50
N VAL A 873 -62.66 -11.11 60.21
CA VAL A 873 -63.03 -11.83 61.45
C VAL A 873 -63.30 -13.32 61.18
N SER A 874 -64.08 -13.63 60.14
CA SER A 874 -64.48 -15.01 59.82
C SER A 874 -63.31 -15.84 59.32
N ILE A 875 -62.44 -15.22 58.52
CA ILE A 875 -61.25 -15.86 57.95
C ILE A 875 -60.30 -16.29 59.08
N VAL A 876 -59.95 -15.38 59.99
CA VAL A 876 -59.02 -15.65 61.09
C VAL A 876 -59.56 -16.72 62.05
N ASN A 877 -60.85 -16.66 62.40
CA ASN A 877 -61.47 -17.65 63.28
C ASN A 877 -61.51 -19.05 62.66
N THR A 878 -61.74 -19.16 61.35
CA THR A 878 -61.76 -20.44 60.66
C THR A 878 -60.37 -21.08 60.64
N ILE A 879 -59.35 -20.31 60.29
CA ILE A 879 -57.96 -20.78 60.28
C ILE A 879 -57.55 -21.26 61.66
N LYS A 880 -57.85 -20.49 62.71
CA LYS A 880 -57.57 -20.86 64.10
C LYS A 880 -58.18 -22.21 64.48
N THR A 881 -59.39 -22.47 64.03
CA THR A 881 -60.12 -23.71 64.35
C THR A 881 -59.54 -24.93 63.64
N GLN A 882 -59.08 -24.79 62.39
CA GLN A 882 -58.58 -25.90 61.57
C GLN A 882 -57.08 -26.23 61.77
N SER A 883 -56.32 -25.28 62.32
CA SER A 883 -54.88 -25.41 62.56
C SER A 883 -54.51 -25.85 63.99
N ASN A 884 -55.49 -26.25 64.80
CA ASN A 884 -55.31 -26.62 66.22
C ASN A 884 -54.70 -25.50 67.09
N GLU A 885 -55.31 -24.31 67.05
CA GLU A 885 -55.07 -23.11 67.88
C GLU A 885 -53.74 -22.34 67.69
N ASN A 886 -52.66 -22.96 67.21
CA ASN A 886 -51.36 -22.30 66.99
C ASN A 886 -51.00 -22.22 65.50
N TYR A 887 -51.44 -21.14 64.82
CA TYR A 887 -51.12 -20.88 63.41
C TYR A 887 -50.31 -19.59 63.21
N ARG A 888 -49.47 -19.60 62.18
CA ARG A 888 -48.76 -18.40 61.70
C ARG A 888 -49.31 -17.94 60.36
N LEU A 889 -49.48 -16.62 60.22
CA LEU A 889 -50.05 -15.98 59.04
C LEU A 889 -49.01 -15.12 58.30
N GLY A 890 -48.99 -15.25 56.98
CA GLY A 890 -48.23 -14.37 56.09
C GLY A 890 -49.11 -13.75 55.01
N ILE A 891 -48.80 -12.51 54.64
CA ILE A 891 -49.42 -11.81 53.51
C ILE A 891 -48.32 -11.52 52.49
N VAL A 892 -48.58 -11.88 51.23
CA VAL A 892 -47.69 -11.66 50.09
C VAL A 892 -48.42 -10.83 49.04
N ILE A 893 -47.72 -9.85 48.49
CA ILE A 893 -48.19 -8.99 47.39
C ILE A 893 -47.18 -9.08 46.27
N ALA A 894 -47.67 -9.25 45.04
CA ALA A 894 -46.86 -9.30 43.83
C ALA A 894 -47.35 -8.25 42.82
N ASP A 895 -46.41 -7.62 42.09
CA ASP A 895 -46.68 -6.63 41.03
C ASP A 895 -45.76 -6.88 39.82
N GLU A 896 -46.21 -6.55 38.61
CA GLU A 896 -45.48 -6.66 37.34
C GLU A 896 -45.25 -5.28 36.70
N THR A 897 -44.00 -4.97 36.32
CA THR A 897 -43.70 -3.72 35.60
C THR A 897 -42.80 -3.92 34.39
N LYS A 898 -42.96 -3.07 33.37
CA LYS A 898 -42.31 -3.17 32.06
C LYS A 898 -41.19 -2.13 31.92
N SER A 899 -39.95 -2.46 32.29
CA SER A 899 -38.77 -1.56 32.17
C SER A 899 -37.46 -2.33 31.96
N LYS A 900 -36.60 -1.83 31.06
CA LYS A 900 -35.27 -2.40 30.72
C LYS A 900 -34.09 -1.81 31.52
N SER A 901 -34.33 -0.93 32.49
CA SER A 901 -33.25 -0.19 33.19
C SER A 901 -33.45 -0.18 34.70
N TYR A 902 -32.44 -0.68 35.42
CA TYR A 902 -32.36 -1.03 36.86
C TYR A 902 -32.75 0.05 37.91
N SER A 903 -33.11 1.27 37.52
CA SER A 903 -33.01 2.43 38.44
C SER A 903 -34.34 3.09 38.86
N GLY A 904 -35.50 2.56 38.49
CA GLY A 904 -36.80 3.19 38.81
C GLY A 904 -37.51 2.68 40.06
N TYR A 905 -37.19 1.47 40.54
CA TYR A 905 -38.10 0.66 41.35
C TYR A 905 -37.93 0.83 42.86
N GLU A 906 -36.72 1.10 43.31
CA GLU A 906 -36.38 1.24 44.73
C GLU A 906 -37.06 2.45 45.39
N ASN A 907 -37.60 3.35 44.56
CA ASN A 907 -38.23 4.59 44.98
C ASN A 907 -39.76 4.49 45.11
N ALA A 908 -40.37 3.34 44.80
CA ALA A 908 -41.79 3.13 45.05
C ALA A 908 -42.04 3.15 46.57
N PRO A 909 -42.82 4.10 47.12
CA PRO A 909 -42.95 4.34 48.57
C PRO A 909 -43.32 3.07 49.37
N ALA A 910 -44.08 2.20 48.73
CA ALA A 910 -44.44 0.86 49.16
C ALA A 910 -43.26 -0.04 49.48
N TYR A 911 -42.35 -0.18 48.52
CA TYR A 911 -41.21 -1.07 48.59
C TYR A 911 -40.21 -0.57 49.61
N ILE A 912 -39.92 0.73 49.68
CA ILE A 912 -38.93 1.30 50.62
C ILE A 912 -39.34 1.15 52.10
N SER A 913 -40.64 1.13 52.41
CA SER A 913 -41.14 1.14 53.80
C SER A 913 -41.03 -0.19 54.57
N LEU A 914 -40.84 -1.33 53.89
CA LEU A 914 -40.67 -2.63 54.52
C LEU A 914 -39.19 -2.88 54.90
N ASN A 915 -38.89 -3.90 55.70
CA ASN A 915 -37.48 -4.27 55.95
C ASN A 915 -36.88 -4.97 54.73
N PRO A 916 -35.58 -4.77 54.40
CA PRO A 916 -34.94 -5.38 53.23
C PRO A 916 -35.05 -6.91 53.19
N SER A 917 -35.02 -7.57 54.35
CA SER A 917 -35.18 -9.02 54.49
C SER A 917 -36.58 -9.55 54.17
N GLN A 918 -37.56 -8.66 54.04
CA GLN A 918 -38.97 -8.97 53.75
C GLN A 918 -39.34 -8.61 52.30
N LYS A 919 -38.38 -8.09 51.54
CA LYS A 919 -38.54 -7.62 50.17
C LYS A 919 -37.78 -8.54 49.23
N ILE A 920 -38.41 -8.94 48.13
CA ILE A 920 -37.76 -9.74 47.12
C ILE A 920 -38.15 -9.21 45.74
N VAL A 921 -37.15 -8.72 45.00
CA VAL A 921 -37.32 -8.29 43.61
C VAL A 921 -36.76 -9.40 42.73
N ASN A 922 -37.60 -9.93 41.85
CA ASN A 922 -37.21 -10.94 40.89
C ASN A 922 -37.28 -10.35 39.48
N THR A 923 -36.18 -10.42 38.75
CA THR A 923 -36.14 -10.00 37.34
C THR A 923 -36.38 -11.21 36.44
N GLY A 924 -37.33 -11.12 35.51
CA GLY A 924 -37.62 -12.23 34.61
C GLY A 924 -36.48 -12.44 33.62
N LEU A 925 -35.80 -13.60 33.65
CA LEU A 925 -34.79 -13.97 32.67
C LEU A 925 -35.36 -13.84 31.24
N ASN A 926 -34.77 -12.91 30.48
CA ASN A 926 -35.09 -12.60 29.07
C ASN A 926 -36.51 -12.09 28.77
N SER A 927 -37.16 -11.42 29.72
CA SER A 927 -38.37 -10.64 29.45
C SER A 927 -38.18 -9.17 29.83
N ASN A 928 -38.88 -8.25 29.18
CA ASN A 928 -38.83 -6.81 29.54
C ASN A 928 -39.63 -6.50 30.83
N TYR A 929 -39.97 -7.54 31.59
CA TYR A 929 -40.86 -7.48 32.73
C TYR A 929 -40.10 -7.87 33.99
N GLN A 930 -40.35 -7.12 35.06
CA GLN A 930 -39.78 -7.34 36.38
C GLN A 930 -40.89 -7.42 37.41
N TRP A 931 -40.74 -8.34 38.36
CA TRP A 931 -41.72 -8.63 39.38
C TRP A 931 -41.20 -8.22 40.75
N ILE A 932 -42.05 -7.56 41.53
CA ILE A 932 -41.69 -7.15 42.88
C ILE A 932 -42.61 -7.88 43.85
N THR A 933 -42.00 -8.56 44.82
CA THR A 933 -42.74 -9.30 45.86
C THR A 933 -42.37 -8.79 47.23
N ALA A 934 -43.38 -8.51 48.03
CA ALA A 934 -43.21 -8.14 49.42
C ALA A 934 -44.00 -9.11 50.30
N MET A 935 -43.39 -9.58 51.39
CA MET A 935 -44.05 -10.44 52.35
C MET A 935 -43.95 -9.86 53.77
N GLU A 936 -45.10 -9.69 54.41
CA GLU A 936 -45.17 -9.43 55.84
C GLU A 936 -45.68 -10.68 56.56
N VAL A 937 -44.80 -11.30 57.36
CA VAL A 937 -45.16 -12.42 58.24
C VAL A 937 -45.50 -11.85 59.60
N MET A 938 -46.65 -12.26 60.13
CA MET A 938 -47.00 -11.86 61.47
C MET A 938 -46.13 -12.60 62.48
N PRO A 939 -45.56 -11.88 63.46
CA PRO A 939 -44.43 -12.37 64.24
C PRO A 939 -44.75 -13.55 65.18
N SER A 940 -46.01 -13.77 65.57
CA SER A 940 -46.39 -14.98 66.31
C SER A 940 -47.89 -15.31 66.28
N ALA A 941 -48.22 -16.59 66.52
CA ALA A 941 -49.59 -17.10 66.54
C ALA A 941 -50.51 -16.38 67.55
N SER A 942 -49.98 -15.95 68.69
CA SER A 942 -50.74 -15.24 69.72
C SER A 942 -51.14 -13.82 69.32
N VAL A 943 -50.46 -13.23 68.34
CA VAL A 943 -50.77 -11.90 67.81
C VAL A 943 -51.64 -11.95 66.56
N ASN A 944 -51.92 -13.13 66.00
CA ASN A 944 -52.65 -13.32 64.73
C ASN A 944 -54.17 -13.26 64.93
N ASN A 945 -54.66 -12.11 65.40
CA ASN A 945 -56.08 -11.86 65.63
C ASN A 945 -56.67 -10.95 64.55
N PHE A 946 -58.00 -10.80 64.57
CA PHE A 946 -58.72 -9.95 63.63
C PHE A 946 -58.12 -8.53 63.53
N SER A 947 -57.77 -7.92 64.68
CA SER A 947 -57.30 -6.54 64.72
C SER A 947 -55.93 -6.37 64.07
N SER A 948 -54.99 -7.30 64.30
CA SER A 948 -53.65 -7.24 63.67
C SER A 948 -53.69 -7.55 62.17
N PHE A 949 -54.52 -8.51 61.76
CA PHE A 949 -54.74 -8.81 60.34
C PHE A 949 -55.40 -7.64 59.61
N LYS A 950 -56.38 -7.00 60.23
CA LYS A 950 -57.01 -5.81 59.69
C LYS A 950 -56.06 -4.61 59.60
N VAL A 951 -55.22 -4.39 60.62
CA VAL A 951 -54.21 -3.31 60.61
C VAL A 951 -53.20 -3.52 59.48
N GLN A 952 -52.77 -4.74 59.21
CA GLN A 952 -51.89 -5.01 58.07
C GLN A 952 -52.59 -4.77 56.73
N LEU A 953 -53.86 -5.18 56.58
CA LEU A 953 -54.66 -4.84 55.39
C LEU A 953 -54.90 -3.32 55.25
N ASP A 954 -55.01 -2.57 56.35
CA ASP A 954 -55.21 -1.11 56.33
C ASP A 954 -53.98 -0.34 55.83
N LYS A 955 -52.77 -0.84 56.10
CA LYS A 955 -51.52 -0.25 55.55
C LYS A 955 -51.50 -0.27 54.02
N LEU A 956 -52.22 -1.19 53.40
CA LEU A 956 -52.22 -1.43 51.96
C LEU A 956 -53.17 -0.52 51.17
N ASN A 957 -54.07 0.24 51.83
CA ASN A 957 -55.16 0.97 51.14
C ASN A 957 -55.15 2.51 51.33
N ASN A 958 -54.05 3.17 51.73
CA ASN A 958 -54.09 4.59 52.12
C ASN A 958 -52.97 5.43 51.48
N SER A 959 -53.30 6.45 50.69
CA SER A 959 -52.33 7.18 49.85
C SER A 959 -51.55 8.32 50.52
N ALA A 960 -51.86 8.69 51.77
CA ALA A 960 -51.22 9.85 52.44
C ALA A 960 -50.10 9.48 53.44
N THR A 961 -50.10 8.27 54.00
CA THR A 961 -49.01 7.72 54.84
C THR A 961 -48.82 6.20 54.66
N GLY A 962 -49.45 5.62 53.65
CA GLY A 962 -49.36 4.22 53.25
C GLY A 962 -49.20 4.10 51.73
N LEU A 963 -49.13 2.88 51.23
CA LEU A 963 -48.85 2.56 49.84
C LEU A 963 -49.80 3.30 48.86
N SER A 964 -49.31 4.35 48.20
CA SER A 964 -49.92 4.86 46.96
C SER A 964 -49.15 4.25 45.78
N LEU A 965 -49.67 3.15 45.25
CA LEU A 965 -49.16 2.56 44.01
C LEU A 965 -49.76 3.37 42.85
N GLY A 966 -48.98 4.31 42.30
CA GLY A 966 -49.44 5.27 41.28
C GLY A 966 -49.97 4.63 39.99
N SER A 967 -50.58 5.43 39.11
CA SER A 967 -51.19 4.96 37.86
C SER A 967 -50.13 4.65 36.79
N GLY A 968 -49.87 3.36 36.53
CA GLY A 968 -49.12 2.89 35.36
C GLY A 968 -50.06 2.46 34.24
N SER A 969 -49.84 2.91 33.01
CA SER A 969 -50.57 2.48 31.82
C SER A 969 -49.75 1.43 31.04
N GLY A 970 -50.07 0.15 31.23
CA GLY A 970 -49.46 -0.98 30.52
C GLY A 970 -50.52 -1.93 29.93
N LEU A 971 -50.19 -2.53 28.78
CA LEU A 971 -50.97 -3.58 28.08
C LEU A 971 -50.93 -4.94 28.85
N PRO A 972 -51.86 -5.89 28.58
CA PRO A 972 -52.20 -6.98 29.50
C PRO A 972 -51.30 -8.23 29.43
N GLU A 973 -51.02 -8.74 30.65
CA GLU A 973 -50.68 -10.12 31.12
C GLU A 973 -49.35 -10.81 30.66
N PRO A 974 -48.70 -11.65 31.52
CA PRO A 974 -49.30 -12.47 32.58
C PRO A 974 -48.71 -12.29 34.00
N THR A 975 -49.48 -11.64 34.86
CA THR A 975 -49.23 -11.52 36.31
C THR A 975 -49.18 -12.90 37.00
N ASP A 976 -49.84 -13.91 36.43
CA ASP A 976 -49.86 -15.30 36.92
C ASP A 976 -48.49 -16.01 36.86
N LEU A 977 -47.61 -15.64 35.93
CA LEU A 977 -46.26 -16.20 35.85
C LEU A 977 -45.35 -15.64 36.97
N ALA A 978 -45.61 -14.42 37.42
CA ALA A 978 -44.96 -13.81 38.58
C ALA A 978 -45.25 -14.60 39.85
N LEU A 979 -46.53 -14.92 40.06
CA LEU A 979 -46.99 -15.73 41.19
C LEU A 979 -46.32 -17.11 41.20
N SER A 980 -46.17 -17.74 40.02
CA SER A 980 -45.52 -19.04 39.88
C SER A 980 -44.10 -19.06 40.41
N LYS A 981 -43.32 -18.01 40.08
CA LYS A 981 -41.92 -17.91 40.44
C LYS A 981 -41.72 -17.46 41.89
N VAL A 982 -42.65 -16.72 42.46
CA VAL A 982 -42.64 -16.45 43.92
C VAL A 982 -42.81 -17.75 44.70
N VAL A 983 -43.72 -18.62 44.26
CA VAL A 983 -43.95 -19.93 44.87
C VAL A 983 -42.78 -20.90 44.60
N GLU A 984 -42.11 -20.82 43.45
CA GLU A 984 -41.01 -21.73 43.11
C GLU A 984 -39.64 -21.31 43.65
N TYR A 985 -39.28 -20.03 43.54
CA TYR A 985 -37.93 -19.55 43.82
C TYR A 985 -37.72 -19.14 45.28
N ASN A 986 -38.71 -18.49 45.90
CA ASN A 986 -38.56 -17.96 47.26
C ASN A 986 -39.18 -18.81 48.36
N PHE A 987 -39.93 -19.87 48.05
CA PHE A 987 -40.18 -20.91 49.07
C PHE A 987 -38.94 -21.79 49.33
N ALA A 988 -37.91 -21.72 48.49
CA ALA A 988 -36.71 -22.55 48.58
C ALA A 988 -35.55 -21.93 49.37
N GLY A 989 -35.53 -20.62 49.61
CA GLY A 989 -34.62 -19.90 50.52
C GLY A 989 -35.42 -19.17 51.60
N THR A 990 -34.81 -18.85 52.77
CA THR A 990 -35.36 -18.20 54.00
C THR A 990 -36.70 -18.71 54.58
N PHE A 991 -37.52 -19.43 53.82
CA PHE A 991 -38.77 -20.10 54.15
C PHE A 991 -38.56 -21.58 54.49
N ARG A 992 -37.35 -22.13 54.33
CA ARG A 992 -37.05 -23.57 54.49
C ARG A 992 -37.45 -24.15 55.84
N ASN A 993 -37.44 -23.35 56.90
CA ASN A 993 -37.80 -23.86 58.23
C ASN A 993 -39.30 -23.75 58.54
N ASN A 994 -40.16 -23.32 57.60
CA ASN A 994 -41.58 -23.11 57.86
C ASN A 994 -42.48 -23.44 56.65
N VAL A 995 -42.77 -24.72 56.40
CA VAL A 995 -43.70 -25.15 55.33
C VAL A 995 -45.13 -24.68 55.60
N ALA A 996 -45.70 -23.86 54.70
CA ALA A 996 -47.10 -23.42 54.73
C ALA A 996 -48.07 -24.61 54.62
N LYS A 997 -49.07 -24.73 55.50
CA LYS A 997 -50.09 -25.80 55.39
C LYS A 997 -51.19 -25.46 54.36
N TYR A 998 -51.53 -24.18 54.23
CA TYR A 998 -52.48 -23.64 53.26
C TYR A 998 -51.95 -22.39 52.54
N VAL A 999 -52.28 -22.23 51.26
CA VAL A 999 -52.04 -21.02 50.46
C VAL A 999 -53.35 -20.59 49.83
N ILE A 1000 -53.71 -19.31 50.01
CA ILE A 1000 -54.97 -18.73 49.51
C ILE A 1000 -54.63 -17.60 48.56
N ILE A 1001 -55.04 -17.73 47.30
CA ILE A 1001 -54.78 -16.78 46.21
C ILE A 1001 -56.08 -16.04 45.88
N ILE A 1002 -56.03 -14.72 45.85
CA ILE A 1002 -57.17 -13.83 45.59
C ILE A 1002 -56.81 -12.95 44.39
N THR A 1003 -57.60 -13.05 43.32
CA THR A 1003 -57.39 -12.34 42.04
C THR A 1003 -58.45 -11.25 41.82
N ASP A 1004 -58.21 -10.31 40.89
CA ASP A 1004 -59.10 -9.17 40.63
C ASP A 1004 -60.50 -9.59 40.09
N ASP A 1005 -61.54 -8.77 40.34
CA ASP A 1005 -62.96 -8.99 40.03
C ASP A 1005 -63.74 -7.69 39.66
N VAL A 1006 -63.12 -6.61 39.13
CA VAL A 1006 -63.89 -5.38 38.78
C VAL A 1006 -64.02 -5.09 37.27
N PRO A 1007 -65.26 -5.11 36.70
CA PRO A 1007 -65.55 -4.72 35.33
C PRO A 1007 -65.46 -3.18 35.16
N GLY A 1008 -64.44 -2.70 34.44
CA GLY A 1008 -64.33 -1.27 34.10
C GLY A 1008 -63.01 -0.76 33.52
N GLY A 1009 -61.93 -1.54 33.53
CA GLY A 1009 -60.69 -1.28 32.77
C GLY A 1009 -60.37 -2.52 31.93
N ASN A 1010 -59.93 -2.34 30.69
CA ASN A 1010 -59.83 -3.39 29.67
C ASN A 1010 -58.96 -4.59 30.08
N ASP A 1011 -59.46 -5.81 29.74
CA ASP A 1011 -58.73 -7.09 29.50
C ASP A 1011 -58.36 -7.89 30.77
N ASP A 1012 -58.71 -9.17 31.02
CA ASP A 1012 -59.39 -10.23 30.25
C ASP A 1012 -60.01 -11.30 31.19
N SER A 1013 -60.84 -12.18 30.65
CA SER A 1013 -61.21 -13.46 31.28
C SER A 1013 -60.05 -14.47 31.20
N ALA A 1014 -59.76 -15.19 32.30
CA ALA A 1014 -58.65 -16.16 32.41
C ALA A 1014 -58.44 -17.03 31.16
N THR A 1015 -57.24 -16.97 30.58
CA THR A 1015 -56.87 -17.69 29.37
C THR A 1015 -56.53 -19.17 29.66
N THR A 1016 -56.37 -19.99 28.61
CA THR A 1016 -55.98 -21.41 28.79
C THR A 1016 -54.55 -21.55 29.34
N ALA A 1017 -53.69 -20.54 29.14
CA ALA A 1017 -52.34 -20.52 29.68
C ALA A 1017 -52.36 -20.29 31.20
N ASP A 1018 -53.17 -19.34 31.65
CA ASP A 1018 -53.39 -19.00 33.07
C ASP A 1018 -53.94 -20.21 33.83
N ILE A 1019 -54.93 -20.90 33.24
CA ILE A 1019 -55.48 -22.14 33.78
C ILE A 1019 -54.43 -23.27 33.81
N THR A 1020 -53.54 -23.34 32.83
CA THR A 1020 -52.48 -24.36 32.78
C THR A 1020 -51.44 -24.11 33.87
N GLU A 1021 -51.05 -22.86 34.07
CA GLU A 1021 -50.04 -22.47 35.05
C GLU A 1021 -50.57 -22.55 36.49
N MET A 1022 -51.80 -22.11 36.74
CA MET A 1022 -52.48 -22.34 38.02
C MET A 1022 -52.60 -23.83 38.36
N ASN A 1023 -52.85 -24.70 37.36
CA ASN A 1023 -52.88 -26.14 37.58
C ASN A 1023 -51.49 -26.72 37.89
N ARG A 1024 -50.45 -26.25 37.19
CA ARG A 1024 -49.07 -26.64 37.44
C ARG A 1024 -48.63 -26.28 38.86
N LEU A 1025 -48.94 -25.07 39.32
CA LEU A 1025 -48.64 -24.60 40.67
C LEU A 1025 -49.40 -25.38 41.74
N LYS A 1026 -50.69 -25.63 41.51
CA LYS A 1026 -51.49 -26.47 42.38
C LYS A 1026 -50.88 -27.87 42.49
N ASP A 1027 -50.45 -28.48 41.39
CA ASP A 1027 -49.85 -29.81 41.40
C ASP A 1027 -48.49 -29.83 42.11
N GLN A 1028 -47.69 -28.76 42.00
CA GLN A 1028 -46.44 -28.60 42.76
C GLN A 1028 -46.67 -28.39 44.26
N CYS A 1029 -47.64 -27.57 44.66
CA CYS A 1029 -48.01 -27.39 46.06
C CYS A 1029 -48.55 -28.70 46.65
N ILE A 1030 -49.38 -29.44 45.90
CA ILE A 1030 -49.87 -30.76 46.30
C ILE A 1030 -48.72 -31.77 46.44
N ALA A 1031 -47.75 -31.76 45.51
CA ALA A 1031 -46.55 -32.61 45.62
C ALA A 1031 -45.73 -32.31 46.90
N LYS A 1032 -45.85 -31.09 47.43
CA LYS A 1032 -45.26 -30.65 48.70
C LYS A 1032 -46.22 -30.72 49.90
N SER A 1033 -47.37 -31.37 49.74
CA SER A 1033 -48.43 -31.52 50.77
C SER A 1033 -49.05 -30.20 51.27
N VAL A 1034 -48.97 -29.13 50.46
CA VAL A 1034 -49.56 -27.82 50.72
C VAL A 1034 -50.91 -27.70 50.02
N LYS A 1035 -51.94 -27.22 50.74
CA LYS A 1035 -53.29 -27.07 50.16
C LYS A 1035 -53.48 -25.67 49.58
N VAL A 1036 -53.96 -25.58 48.35
CA VAL A 1036 -54.14 -24.30 47.63
C VAL A 1036 -55.62 -24.00 47.40
N ILE A 1037 -56.03 -22.77 47.69
CA ILE A 1037 -57.40 -22.25 47.46
C ILE A 1037 -57.29 -20.99 46.59
N VAL A 1038 -58.03 -20.95 45.47
CA VAL A 1038 -58.01 -19.81 44.53
C VAL A 1038 -59.41 -19.17 44.43
N LEU A 1039 -59.48 -17.84 44.46
CA LEU A 1039 -60.72 -17.07 44.55
C LEU A 1039 -60.79 -15.96 43.45
N GLY A 1040 -61.70 -16.08 42.46
CA GLY A 1040 -61.98 -15.10 41.37
C GLY A 1040 -63.04 -15.59 40.33
N GLN A 1041 -63.62 -14.72 39.47
CA GLN A 1041 -64.52 -15.15 38.36
C GLN A 1041 -63.74 -15.75 37.17
N GLY A 1042 -64.29 -16.80 36.55
CA GLY A 1042 -63.81 -17.34 35.27
C GLY A 1042 -63.27 -18.78 35.31
N VAL A 1043 -63.12 -19.39 36.49
CA VAL A 1043 -62.69 -20.79 36.61
C VAL A 1043 -63.88 -21.75 36.45
N GLU A 1044 -64.52 -21.74 35.28
CA GLU A 1044 -65.72 -22.57 35.02
C GLU A 1044 -65.41 -24.02 34.59
N LYS A 1045 -64.14 -24.37 34.33
CA LYS A 1045 -63.77 -25.73 33.94
C LYS A 1045 -63.43 -26.61 35.14
N THR A 1046 -64.20 -27.68 35.28
CA THR A 1046 -63.94 -28.78 36.23
C THR A 1046 -62.54 -29.35 36.06
N ILE A 1047 -61.80 -29.44 37.16
CA ILE A 1047 -60.52 -30.14 37.23
C ILE A 1047 -60.77 -31.48 37.93
N GLY A 1048 -60.61 -32.60 37.21
CA GLY A 1048 -60.74 -33.95 37.78
C GLY A 1048 -62.15 -34.39 38.19
N GLY A 1049 -63.22 -33.79 37.65
CA GLY A 1049 -64.60 -34.25 37.85
C GLY A 1049 -65.29 -33.81 39.14
N LYS A 1050 -64.68 -32.93 39.95
CA LYS A 1050 -65.35 -32.25 41.07
C LYS A 1050 -65.29 -30.72 40.90
N TYR A 1051 -66.43 -30.07 41.07
CA TYR A 1051 -66.50 -28.61 41.10
C TYR A 1051 -66.13 -28.12 42.49
N ILE A 1052 -64.98 -27.48 42.69
CA ILE A 1052 -64.70 -26.82 43.97
C ILE A 1052 -65.60 -25.59 44.15
N TRP A 1053 -65.95 -24.90 43.07
CA TRP A 1053 -66.77 -23.67 43.13
C TRP A 1053 -68.30 -23.87 42.99
N LYS A 1054 -68.79 -24.94 42.35
CA LYS A 1054 -70.25 -25.19 42.22
C LYS A 1054 -70.89 -25.77 43.50
N GLU A 1055 -70.13 -26.44 44.36
CA GLU A 1055 -70.63 -26.88 45.68
C GLU A 1055 -70.69 -25.73 46.70
N LEU A 1056 -69.84 -24.71 46.57
CA LEU A 1056 -69.81 -23.55 47.49
C LEU A 1056 -70.91 -22.51 47.21
N ALA A 1057 -71.29 -22.29 45.95
CA ALA A 1057 -72.26 -21.25 45.59
C ALA A 1057 -73.74 -21.65 45.78
N ASN A 1058 -74.08 -22.94 45.75
CA ASN A 1058 -75.47 -23.39 45.91
C ASN A 1058 -75.99 -23.33 47.36
N ALA A 1059 -75.14 -23.07 48.35
CA ALA A 1059 -75.54 -23.02 49.75
C ALA A 1059 -75.92 -21.61 50.27
N THR A 1060 -75.60 -20.51 49.57
CA THR A 1060 -75.74 -19.15 50.14
C THR A 1060 -76.56 -18.14 49.34
N GLY A 1061 -77.11 -18.49 48.17
CA GLY A 1061 -78.23 -17.76 47.54
C GLY A 1061 -78.14 -16.22 47.39
N GLY A 1062 -76.97 -15.62 47.15
CA GLY A 1062 -76.80 -14.16 47.03
C GLY A 1062 -76.03 -13.71 45.78
N SER A 1063 -76.38 -12.55 45.21
CA SER A 1063 -75.82 -12.02 43.95
C SER A 1063 -74.44 -11.34 44.11
N TRP A 1064 -73.71 -11.37 43.01
CA TRP A 1064 -72.29 -11.08 42.76
C TRP A 1064 -71.79 -9.64 42.95
N ASN A 1065 -72.28 -8.83 43.90
CA ASN A 1065 -71.71 -7.47 44.02
C ASN A 1065 -71.69 -6.80 45.40
N THR A 1066 -71.88 -7.54 46.48
CA THR A 1066 -71.71 -6.99 47.83
C THR A 1066 -71.20 -8.07 48.76
N SER A 1067 -70.00 -7.85 49.31
CA SER A 1067 -69.20 -8.72 50.17
C SER A 1067 -68.60 -9.96 49.47
N TYR A 1068 -67.28 -9.94 49.26
CA TYR A 1068 -66.52 -11.20 49.15
C TYR A 1068 -66.88 -12.02 50.39
N ASN A 1069 -67.64 -13.08 50.17
CA ASN A 1069 -68.37 -13.75 51.23
C ASN A 1069 -67.34 -14.52 52.05
N ALA A 1070 -66.97 -14.01 53.23
CA ALA A 1070 -66.00 -14.64 54.15
C ALA A 1070 -66.37 -16.11 54.44
N SER A 1071 -67.67 -16.42 54.36
CA SER A 1071 -68.28 -17.74 54.42
C SER A 1071 -67.78 -18.73 53.34
N ALA A 1072 -67.48 -18.25 52.13
CA ALA A 1072 -66.98 -19.08 51.02
C ALA A 1072 -65.51 -19.45 51.21
N ILE A 1073 -64.69 -18.52 51.72
CA ILE A 1073 -63.30 -18.77 52.11
C ILE A 1073 -63.26 -19.75 53.30
N GLU A 1074 -64.11 -19.51 54.30
CA GLU A 1074 -64.28 -20.38 55.46
C GLU A 1074 -64.67 -21.82 55.06
N SER A 1075 -65.58 -21.96 54.10
CA SER A 1075 -66.05 -23.26 53.63
C SER A 1075 -65.01 -23.99 52.75
N ALA A 1076 -64.22 -23.25 51.96
CA ALA A 1076 -63.12 -23.84 51.17
C ALA A 1076 -61.99 -24.38 52.07
N ILE A 1077 -61.65 -23.67 53.16
CA ILE A 1077 -60.65 -24.11 54.14
C ILE A 1077 -61.15 -25.38 54.88
N LYS A 1078 -62.44 -25.44 55.24
CA LYS A 1078 -63.05 -26.62 55.87
C LYS A 1078 -63.08 -27.84 54.94
N ASN A 1079 -63.43 -27.67 53.66
CA ASN A 1079 -63.57 -28.78 52.70
C ASN A 1079 -62.22 -29.35 52.19
N GLY A 1080 -61.13 -28.59 52.24
CA GLY A 1080 -59.79 -29.05 51.85
C GLY A 1080 -59.18 -30.09 52.81
N CYS A 1081 -59.80 -30.40 53.95
CA CYS A 1081 -59.28 -31.31 54.98
C CYS A 1081 -59.48 -32.81 54.74
N GLY A 1082 -60.22 -33.23 53.71
CA GLY A 1082 -60.42 -34.65 53.47
C GLY A 1082 -61.16 -35.36 54.61
N GLU A 1083 -62.11 -34.68 55.25
CA GLU A 1083 -63.25 -35.42 55.81
C GLU A 1083 -64.03 -35.97 54.61
N SER A 1084 -63.90 -37.26 54.34
CA SER A 1084 -64.93 -37.96 53.60
C SER A 1084 -66.24 -37.73 54.37
N SER A 1085 -67.26 -37.25 53.67
CA SER A 1085 -68.63 -37.24 54.14
C SER A 1085 -68.91 -38.38 55.12
N LYS A 1086 -69.45 -38.02 56.28
CA LYS A 1086 -70.90 -38.12 56.33
C LYS A 1086 -71.51 -36.76 56.10
#